data_AF-A0A1G1Z174-F1
#
_entry.id   AF-A0A1G1Z174-F1
#
_cell.length_a   1.000
_cell.length_b   1.000
_cell.length_c   1.000
_cell.angle_alpha   90.00
_cell.angle_beta   90.00
_cell.angle_gamma   90.00
#
_symmetry.space_group_name_H-M   'P 1'
#
loop_
_entity.id
_entity.type
_entity.pdbx_description
1 polymer ?
#
loop_
_entity_poly.entity_id
_entity_poly.type
_entity_poly.pdbx_seq_one_letter_code
_entity_poly.pdbx_strand_id
1 'polypeptide(L)'
;MRTKINNAKGFTMIELLIVLGILALVSTMIVLIINPTQLVAQARDATRISDLRRIDTAIQLNKNSLDETLTDNTAANIVYVSLPDTNSILTDNCGTNGEYPLPTLTTGWQYRCVTSSANLRKIDGNGWIPIVFTSVTTNPLLSLPVDPINTAAGGYYIYTQSGLATALQSNKYISEIASTDGGNQDDYFETAPIVWIAGGGGGTARYWIGGTGTWNATDTTHWSASSGGAPGASVPTSLDNVFVDTNSGFGAGGTLSIPVNVSSRDFTSSVGAAYVIDMTSGWVDIWGSLKYESGITQVNNQTEFDFNATRPVTIDFGGNAGGIAYIYLFGYQGTYTLLSDVYLTKDLYSENGTLDLNGFNWTSVDFDFDAWVDVPNRQPIIYLRGGTVNVKFFDIHPESKTGLHPIIYAGTSLIKLSNTSGLPVSPYMSGADGTYYNLWIAETGTSNSNIFINGDNTYNNVRVAGGLTVTWDYGGTTYLDSLTLEGSPGNLVTFNAGVNTFNRDLMDNYTIIGSELVSNGGFTGNANGWALGTGWVYNNNALDHGGSINGDATQTVAVQDGKMYLISIEGVAYTSGNYVAVIPGIGYSYYSGTGVKRMIETVTGGNTQLQVRAYNFTGTFVGTIDNVSVKEVKVNPHTFVKSSGTVSVSYVDLTHNHATGGAAFYASQSIDGGDNDGWIFDSGSAHWDKVNDVEADPGDGNATYVYTSSLTEQKDAYQLTNHTTETGTINLVTVHAWGKGDGCAKVYLRLVTSEYGGSSTSCGGDTAWNIHPQESTNNKPGTFDLWDWAAIDNLQVGVGIYKNGAVEMKITKVYVVVTYNTSQTLILYPNGVGDYTNISSQFPP
;
A
#
# COMPACT_ATOMS: atom_id res chain seq x y z
N MET A 1 -81.58 -58.60 14.97
CA MET A 1 -80.62 -57.49 14.72
C MET A 1 -80.76 -56.48 15.84
N ARG A 2 -79.75 -56.31 16.71
CA ARG A 2 -79.70 -55.20 17.68
C ARG A 2 -78.70 -54.18 17.16
N THR A 3 -79.19 -53.02 16.75
CA THR A 3 -78.41 -51.91 16.19
C THR A 3 -77.69 -51.19 17.33
N LYS A 4 -76.35 -51.09 17.27
CA LYS A 4 -75.54 -50.28 18.18
C LYS A 4 -75.82 -48.79 17.89
N ILE A 5 -76.36 -48.06 18.87
CA ILE A 5 -76.38 -46.60 18.88
C ILE A 5 -75.02 -46.15 19.43
N ASN A 6 -74.21 -45.51 18.60
CA ASN A 6 -72.95 -44.90 19.05
C ASN A 6 -73.29 -43.66 19.89
N ASN A 7 -72.96 -43.67 21.18
CA ASN A 7 -73.03 -42.49 22.03
C ASN A 7 -72.03 -41.45 21.51
N ALA A 8 -72.53 -40.41 20.84
CA ALA A 8 -71.74 -39.21 20.57
C ALA A 8 -71.41 -38.57 21.93
N LYS A 9 -70.14 -38.68 22.35
CA LYS A 9 -69.62 -38.03 23.56
C LYS A 9 -69.62 -36.51 23.31
N GLY A 10 -70.66 -35.82 23.77
CA GLY A 10 -70.70 -34.37 23.82
C GLY A 10 -69.83 -33.86 24.98
N PHE A 11 -69.14 -32.73 24.78
CA PHE A 11 -68.39 -32.05 25.83
C PHE A 11 -69.32 -31.61 26.95
N THR A 12 -68.89 -31.78 28.19
CA THR A 12 -69.62 -31.26 29.35
C THR A 12 -69.45 -29.75 29.44
N MET A 13 -70.46 -29.05 29.98
CA MET A 13 -70.41 -27.59 30.18
C MET A 13 -69.21 -27.15 31.03
N ILE A 14 -68.76 -28.01 31.96
CA ILE A 14 -67.61 -27.72 32.82
C ILE A 14 -66.28 -27.88 32.07
N GLU A 15 -66.14 -28.85 31.17
CA GLU A 15 -64.96 -28.96 30.29
C GLU A 15 -64.83 -27.74 29.38
N LEU A 16 -65.94 -27.25 28.82
CA LEU A 16 -65.94 -26.04 27.99
C LEU A 16 -65.49 -24.80 28.78
N LEU A 17 -65.98 -24.64 30.02
CA LEU A 17 -65.59 -23.52 30.89
C LEU A 17 -64.12 -23.56 31.29
N ILE A 18 -63.59 -24.76 31.62
CA ILE A 18 -62.18 -24.92 31.96
C ILE A 18 -61.30 -24.61 30.74
N VAL A 19 -61.67 -25.10 29.56
CA VAL A 19 -60.90 -24.84 28.32
C VAL A 19 -60.89 -23.35 28.00
N LEU A 20 -62.03 -22.65 28.10
CA LEU A 20 -62.09 -21.21 27.87
C LEU A 20 -61.28 -20.41 28.93
N GLY A 21 -61.30 -20.85 30.18
CA GLY A 21 -60.48 -20.26 31.24
C GLY A 21 -58.98 -20.41 31.00
N ILE A 22 -58.54 -21.60 30.58
CA ILE A 22 -57.14 -21.85 30.23
C ILE A 22 -56.74 -21.05 28.97
N LEU A 23 -57.59 -21.01 27.95
CA LEU A 23 -57.31 -20.24 26.73
C LEU A 23 -57.20 -18.74 27.02
N ALA A 24 -58.07 -18.18 27.85
CA ALA A 24 -57.97 -16.77 28.25
C ALA A 24 -56.65 -16.48 28.99
N LEU A 25 -56.25 -17.36 29.91
CA LEU A 25 -55.00 -17.22 30.65
C LEU A 25 -53.78 -17.33 29.73
N VAL A 26 -53.74 -18.36 28.87
CA VAL A 26 -52.65 -18.56 27.90
C VAL A 26 -52.57 -17.39 26.91
N SER A 27 -53.70 -16.89 26.41
CA SER A 27 -53.72 -15.72 25.52
C SER A 27 -53.19 -14.46 26.21
N THR A 28 -53.52 -14.21 27.48
CA THR A 28 -52.94 -13.07 28.22
C THR A 28 -51.44 -13.21 28.47
N MET A 29 -50.96 -14.41 28.78
CA MET A 29 -49.52 -14.68 28.93
C MET A 29 -48.76 -14.50 27.61
N ILE A 30 -49.33 -14.96 26.49
CA ILE A 30 -48.71 -14.82 25.16
C ILE A 30 -48.57 -13.34 24.79
N VAL A 31 -49.59 -12.50 25.02
CA VAL A 31 -49.52 -11.06 24.72
C VAL A 31 -48.46 -10.35 25.57
N LEU A 32 -48.31 -10.74 26.84
CA LEU A 32 -47.26 -10.21 27.72
C LEU A 32 -45.86 -10.62 27.29
N ILE A 33 -45.68 -11.86 26.81
CA ILE A 33 -44.39 -12.39 26.34
C ILE A 33 -44.00 -11.77 24.98
N ILE A 34 -44.97 -11.57 24.07
CA ILE A 34 -44.70 -11.12 22.69
C ILE A 34 -44.54 -9.59 22.59
N ASN A 35 -44.95 -8.81 23.59
CA ASN A 35 -44.85 -7.34 23.64
C ASN A 35 -45.05 -6.67 22.26
N PRO A 36 -46.27 -6.72 21.70
CA PRO A 36 -46.52 -6.36 20.30
C PRO A 36 -46.13 -4.92 19.93
N THR A 37 -46.10 -4.01 20.91
CA THR A 37 -45.62 -2.64 20.70
C THR A 37 -44.13 -2.60 20.38
N GLN A 38 -43.31 -3.44 21.01
CA GLN A 38 -41.88 -3.58 20.71
C GLN A 38 -41.64 -4.21 19.34
N LEU A 39 -42.43 -5.19 18.93
CA LEU A 39 -42.29 -5.78 17.58
C LEU A 39 -42.61 -4.79 16.45
N VAL A 40 -43.66 -3.98 16.63
CA VAL A 40 -43.99 -2.91 15.66
C VAL A 40 -42.89 -1.84 15.67
N ALA A 41 -42.37 -1.47 16.84
CA ALA A 41 -41.24 -0.54 16.94
C ALA A 41 -39.99 -1.09 16.23
N GLN A 42 -39.67 -2.38 16.41
CA GLN A 42 -38.55 -3.04 15.73
C GLN A 42 -38.67 -3.01 14.20
N ALA A 43 -39.87 -3.29 13.66
CA ALA A 43 -40.09 -3.23 12.22
C ALA A 43 -39.89 -1.81 11.65
N ARG A 44 -40.31 -0.78 12.40
CA ARG A 44 -40.08 0.62 12.03
C ARG A 44 -38.60 0.97 12.11
N ASP A 45 -37.93 0.69 13.21
CA ASP A 45 -36.50 0.98 13.41
C ASP A 45 -35.63 0.29 12.34
N ALA A 46 -35.92 -0.96 11.97
CA ALA A 46 -35.25 -1.65 10.87
C ALA A 46 -35.39 -0.90 9.53
N THR A 47 -36.58 -0.33 9.27
CA THR A 47 -36.83 0.50 8.08
C THR A 47 -36.05 1.80 8.15
N ARG A 48 -36.04 2.48 9.32
CA ARG A 48 -35.27 3.71 9.55
C ARG A 48 -33.78 3.54 9.25
N ILE A 49 -33.18 2.49 9.83
CA ILE A 49 -31.75 2.18 9.64
C ILE A 49 -31.45 1.87 8.17
N SER A 50 -32.29 1.07 7.51
CA SER A 50 -32.13 0.77 6.09
C SER A 50 -32.25 2.01 5.21
N ASP A 51 -33.16 2.92 5.52
CA ASP A 51 -33.37 4.16 4.77
C ASP A 51 -32.15 5.09 4.92
N LEU A 52 -31.66 5.29 6.15
CA LEU A 52 -30.50 6.13 6.41
C LEU A 52 -29.23 5.61 5.72
N ARG A 53 -28.95 4.29 5.76
CA ARG A 53 -27.79 3.71 5.07
C ARG A 53 -27.86 3.90 3.54
N ARG A 54 -29.06 3.85 2.95
CA ARG A 54 -29.26 4.11 1.52
C ARG A 54 -29.01 5.56 1.16
N ILE A 55 -29.48 6.49 2.00
CA ILE A 55 -29.21 7.91 1.82
C ILE A 55 -27.71 8.19 1.94
N ASP A 56 -27.06 7.67 2.98
CA ASP A 56 -25.63 7.87 3.22
C ASP A 56 -24.81 7.39 2.00
N THR A 57 -25.08 6.17 1.52
CA THR A 57 -24.43 5.63 0.31
C THR A 57 -24.63 6.55 -0.90
N ALA A 58 -25.84 7.07 -1.12
CA ALA A 58 -26.12 7.98 -2.23
C ALA A 58 -25.35 9.31 -2.11
N ILE A 59 -25.21 9.84 -0.90
CA ILE A 59 -24.43 11.05 -0.63
C ILE A 59 -22.94 10.80 -0.90
N GLN A 60 -22.39 9.68 -0.41
CA GLN A 60 -20.98 9.33 -0.64
C GLN A 60 -20.67 9.15 -2.13
N LEU A 61 -21.56 8.47 -2.87
CA LEU A 61 -21.42 8.33 -4.33
C LEU A 61 -21.50 9.68 -5.06
N ASN A 62 -22.35 10.59 -4.58
CA ASN A 62 -22.43 11.95 -5.12
C ASN A 62 -21.13 12.72 -4.86
N LYS A 63 -20.60 12.70 -3.63
CA LYS A 63 -19.33 13.36 -3.28
C LYS A 63 -18.11 12.83 -4.03
N ASN A 64 -18.11 11.54 -4.38
CA ASN A 64 -16.99 10.88 -5.05
C ASN A 64 -17.04 10.94 -6.59
N SER A 65 -18.05 11.57 -7.18
CA SER A 65 -18.20 11.67 -8.63
C SER A 65 -17.35 12.82 -9.19
N LEU A 66 -16.64 12.58 -10.30
CA LEU A 66 -15.81 13.58 -11.01
C LEU A 66 -16.64 14.58 -11.84
N ASP A 67 -17.96 14.63 -11.65
CA ASP A 67 -18.87 15.49 -12.38
C ASP A 67 -18.91 16.89 -11.74
N GLU A 68 -18.26 17.86 -12.38
CA GLU A 68 -18.21 19.27 -11.94
C GLU A 68 -19.58 19.98 -11.97
N THR A 69 -20.63 19.34 -12.52
CA THR A 69 -22.00 19.91 -12.53
C THR A 69 -22.81 19.57 -11.28
N LEU A 70 -22.24 18.81 -10.34
CA LEU A 70 -22.85 18.49 -9.05
C LEU A 70 -23.03 19.74 -8.18
N THR A 71 -24.27 19.98 -7.74
CA THR A 71 -24.61 21.07 -6.83
C THR A 71 -25.04 20.52 -5.48
N ASP A 72 -24.19 20.73 -4.47
CA ASP A 72 -24.53 20.57 -3.07
C ASP A 72 -25.01 21.93 -2.53
N ASN A 73 -26.32 22.06 -2.34
CA ASN A 73 -26.93 23.30 -1.81
C ASN A 73 -27.08 23.28 -0.29
N THR A 74 -26.34 22.40 0.40
CA THR A 74 -26.35 22.36 1.87
C THR A 74 -25.62 23.55 2.46
N ALA A 75 -26.03 23.95 3.66
CA ALA A 75 -25.44 25.07 4.38
C ALA A 75 -24.94 24.59 5.74
N ALA A 76 -23.83 25.16 6.20
CA ALA A 76 -23.30 24.90 7.53
C ALA A 76 -24.33 25.30 8.60
N ASN A 77 -24.32 24.57 9.72
CA ASN A 77 -25.18 24.81 10.89
C ASN A 77 -26.70 24.76 10.61
N ILE A 78 -27.12 24.07 9.56
CA ILE A 78 -28.54 23.81 9.27
C ILE A 78 -28.86 22.33 9.51
N VAL A 79 -29.94 22.07 10.25
CA VAL A 79 -30.52 20.75 10.50
C VAL A 79 -31.71 20.54 9.58
N TYR A 80 -31.49 19.83 8.48
CA TYR A 80 -32.54 19.44 7.56
C TYR A 80 -33.33 18.27 8.14
N VAL A 81 -34.65 18.37 8.17
CA VAL A 81 -35.50 17.29 8.70
C VAL A 81 -36.56 16.88 7.69
N SER A 82 -36.94 15.59 7.73
CA SER A 82 -37.90 15.01 6.79
C SER A 82 -39.36 15.38 7.06
N LEU A 83 -39.61 16.47 7.80
CA LEU A 83 -40.95 16.98 8.06
C LEU A 83 -41.29 18.09 7.04
N PRO A 84 -42.54 18.18 6.58
CA PRO A 84 -42.97 19.34 5.80
C PRO A 84 -43.14 20.55 6.72
N ASP A 85 -42.77 21.71 6.22
CA ASP A 85 -43.21 22.98 6.79
C ASP A 85 -44.70 23.16 6.42
N THR A 86 -45.54 23.17 7.45
CA THR A 86 -46.99 23.32 7.37
C THR A 86 -47.44 24.72 7.75
N ASN A 87 -46.51 25.58 8.13
CA ASN A 87 -46.77 26.98 8.42
C ASN A 87 -46.60 27.81 7.13
N SER A 88 -47.28 28.95 7.02
CA SER A 88 -47.15 29.85 5.86
C SER A 88 -46.15 30.98 6.11
N ILE A 89 -45.28 30.83 7.11
CA ILE A 89 -44.33 31.83 7.57
C ILE A 89 -42.98 31.48 6.95
N LEU A 90 -42.61 32.19 5.87
CA LEU A 90 -41.34 31.97 5.13
C LEU A 90 -40.06 32.07 5.98
N THR A 91 -40.14 32.54 7.22
CA THR A 91 -39.03 32.64 8.18
C THR A 91 -39.05 31.54 9.24
N ASP A 92 -40.08 30.70 9.30
CA ASP A 92 -40.24 29.66 10.30
C ASP A 92 -39.96 28.29 9.70
N ASN A 93 -38.69 27.92 9.76
CA ASN A 93 -38.17 26.68 9.23
C ASN A 93 -38.42 25.52 10.20
N CYS A 94 -39.69 25.23 10.49
CA CYS A 94 -40.20 24.11 11.30
C CYS A 94 -39.72 23.94 12.75
N GLY A 95 -38.95 24.90 13.30
CA GLY A 95 -38.43 24.79 14.67
C GLY A 95 -38.29 26.10 15.45
N THR A 96 -38.59 27.26 14.88
CA THR A 96 -38.33 28.56 15.53
C THR A 96 -39.53 29.14 16.27
N ASN A 97 -40.77 28.83 15.86
CA ASN A 97 -41.99 29.26 16.59
C ASN A 97 -42.83 28.09 17.15
N GLY A 98 -42.24 26.91 17.35
CA GLY A 98 -42.91 25.79 18.01
C GLY A 98 -43.93 25.04 17.14
N GLU A 99 -43.74 25.01 15.81
CA GLU A 99 -44.54 24.18 14.90
C GLU A 99 -44.49 22.69 15.31
N TYR A 100 -43.31 22.22 15.67
CA TYR A 100 -43.06 20.87 16.16
C TYR A 100 -42.26 20.91 17.47
N PRO A 101 -42.46 19.95 18.39
CA PRO A 101 -41.66 19.78 19.60
C PRO A 101 -40.29 19.17 19.28
N LEU A 102 -39.46 19.88 18.50
CA LEU A 102 -38.12 19.42 18.12
C LEU A 102 -37.10 19.68 19.24
N PRO A 103 -35.99 18.91 19.31
CA PRO A 103 -34.92 19.14 20.28
C PRO A 103 -34.36 20.56 20.23
N THR A 104 -34.03 21.12 21.40
CA THR A 104 -33.39 22.43 21.51
C THR A 104 -32.01 22.40 20.86
N LEU A 105 -31.79 23.31 19.92
CA LEU A 105 -30.54 23.42 19.20
C LEU A 105 -29.45 24.12 20.02
N THR A 106 -28.19 23.71 19.85
CA THR A 106 -27.02 24.49 20.29
C THR A 106 -26.96 25.84 19.58
N THR A 107 -26.40 26.85 20.26
CA THR A 107 -26.31 28.24 19.73
C THR A 107 -25.68 28.27 18.33
N GLY A 108 -26.39 28.89 17.37
CA GLY A 108 -25.92 29.06 16.00
C GLY A 108 -26.49 28.05 14.99
N TRP A 109 -27.15 26.98 15.45
CA TRP A 109 -27.85 26.02 14.60
C TRP A 109 -29.30 26.43 14.33
N GLN A 110 -29.83 26.06 13.16
CA GLN A 110 -31.23 26.28 12.78
C GLN A 110 -31.83 25.05 12.09
N TYR A 111 -33.11 24.78 12.31
CA TYR A 111 -33.83 23.76 11.54
C TYR A 111 -34.16 24.24 10.12
N ARG A 112 -34.38 23.29 9.21
CA ARG A 112 -34.92 23.50 7.86
C ARG A 112 -35.81 22.36 7.41
N CYS A 113 -37.00 22.72 6.94
CA CYS A 113 -37.98 21.81 6.36
C CYS A 113 -38.32 22.22 4.93
N VAL A 114 -38.95 21.31 4.19
CA VAL A 114 -39.46 21.60 2.84
C VAL A 114 -40.82 22.27 2.94
N THR A 115 -40.98 23.40 2.26
CA THR A 115 -42.22 24.23 2.24
C THR A 115 -43.44 23.55 1.59
N SER A 116 -43.26 22.37 0.98
CA SER A 116 -44.33 21.61 0.36
C SER A 116 -44.12 20.11 0.54
N SER A 117 -45.14 19.43 1.04
CA SER A 117 -45.15 17.96 1.17
C SER A 117 -44.98 17.24 -0.18
N ALA A 118 -45.31 17.90 -1.30
CA ALA A 118 -45.11 17.36 -2.64
C ALA A 118 -43.63 17.31 -3.06
N ASN A 119 -42.78 18.14 -2.45
CA ASN A 119 -41.35 18.19 -2.74
C ASN A 119 -40.53 17.29 -1.80
N LEU A 120 -41.09 16.90 -0.65
CA LEU A 120 -40.39 16.20 0.43
C LEU A 120 -39.50 15.04 -0.06
N ARG A 121 -40.03 14.19 -0.96
CA ARG A 121 -39.35 12.98 -1.44
C ARG A 121 -38.53 13.16 -2.73
N LYS A 122 -38.40 14.38 -3.25
CA LYS A 122 -37.67 14.63 -4.51
C LYS A 122 -36.16 14.44 -4.33
N ILE A 123 -35.49 14.08 -5.43
CA ILE A 123 -34.03 13.85 -5.49
C ILE A 123 -33.32 14.85 -6.42
N ASP A 124 -34.01 15.92 -6.81
CA ASP A 124 -33.59 16.94 -7.78
C ASP A 124 -33.01 18.20 -7.12
N GLY A 125 -32.60 18.11 -5.85
CA GLY A 125 -32.15 19.24 -5.04
C GLY A 125 -33.27 20.02 -4.33
N ASN A 126 -34.54 19.77 -4.64
CA ASN A 126 -35.68 20.40 -3.96
C ASN A 126 -36.30 19.54 -2.85
N GLY A 127 -35.69 18.39 -2.54
CA GLY A 127 -36.12 17.47 -1.48
C GLY A 127 -35.79 17.96 -0.07
N TRP A 128 -36.11 17.15 0.94
CA TRP A 128 -35.73 17.46 2.32
C TRP A 128 -34.21 17.44 2.53
N ILE A 129 -33.47 16.77 1.65
CA ILE A 129 -32.03 16.91 1.49
C ILE A 129 -31.78 17.73 0.22
N PRO A 130 -31.12 18.90 0.30
CA PRO A 130 -30.93 19.79 -0.85
C PRO A 130 -29.70 19.39 -1.69
N ILE A 131 -29.62 18.11 -2.07
CA ILE A 131 -28.58 17.54 -2.94
C ILE A 131 -29.25 17.03 -4.22
N VAL A 132 -28.63 17.30 -5.37
CA VAL A 132 -29.07 16.77 -6.65
C VAL A 132 -28.50 15.35 -6.83
N PHE A 133 -29.31 14.32 -6.58
CA PHE A 133 -28.88 12.92 -6.73
C PHE A 133 -29.12 12.36 -8.14
N THR A 134 -29.86 13.07 -9.00
CA THR A 134 -30.18 12.61 -10.38
C THR A 134 -29.00 12.63 -11.35
N SER A 135 -27.90 13.29 -10.98
CA SER A 135 -26.67 13.42 -11.76
C SER A 135 -25.75 12.20 -11.68
N VAL A 136 -25.92 11.33 -10.67
CA VAL A 136 -25.06 10.15 -10.48
C VAL A 136 -25.68 8.93 -11.16
N THR A 137 -24.97 8.34 -12.12
CA THR A 137 -25.44 7.20 -12.93
C THR A 137 -25.70 5.91 -12.12
N THR A 138 -25.06 5.75 -10.95
CA THR A 138 -25.19 4.60 -10.03
C THR A 138 -25.97 4.92 -8.75
N ASN A 139 -26.81 5.97 -8.74
CA ASN A 139 -27.57 6.39 -7.57
C ASN A 139 -28.55 5.29 -7.05
N PRO A 140 -28.48 4.88 -5.77
CA PRO A 140 -29.37 3.87 -5.20
C PRO A 140 -30.77 4.41 -4.82
N LEU A 141 -31.02 5.71 -4.92
CA LEU A 141 -32.29 6.34 -4.54
C LEU A 141 -33.23 6.57 -5.73
N LEU A 142 -34.44 6.01 -5.65
CA LEU A 142 -35.56 6.36 -6.55
C LEU A 142 -36.38 7.55 -6.04
N SER A 143 -36.32 7.83 -4.74
CA SER A 143 -36.93 8.96 -4.05
C SER A 143 -36.28 9.11 -2.68
N LEU A 144 -36.24 10.31 -2.09
CA LEU A 144 -35.83 10.45 -0.70
C LEU A 144 -36.81 9.70 0.21
N PRO A 145 -36.33 8.81 1.09
CA PRO A 145 -37.20 8.15 2.04
C PRO A 145 -37.61 9.13 3.13
N VAL A 146 -38.76 8.87 3.75
CA VAL A 146 -39.19 9.50 5.01
C VAL A 146 -39.72 8.41 5.93
N ASP A 147 -39.69 8.69 7.23
CA ASP A 147 -40.13 7.76 8.26
C ASP A 147 -41.53 7.17 7.98
N PRO A 148 -41.82 5.91 8.34
CA PRO A 148 -43.14 5.32 8.13
C PRO A 148 -44.32 6.08 8.76
N ILE A 149 -44.08 6.83 9.85
CA ILE A 149 -45.06 7.72 10.50
C ILE A 149 -44.84 9.17 10.08
N ASN A 150 -43.58 9.60 10.02
CA ASN A 150 -43.12 10.94 9.64
C ASN A 150 -43.86 12.08 10.37
N THR A 151 -43.80 12.06 11.69
CA THR A 151 -44.33 13.12 12.56
C THR A 151 -43.34 13.40 13.68
N ALA A 152 -43.36 14.59 14.28
CA ALA A 152 -42.42 14.94 15.35
C ALA A 152 -42.43 13.96 16.53
N ALA A 153 -43.60 13.42 16.91
CA ALA A 153 -43.72 12.42 17.97
C ALA A 153 -43.55 10.97 17.49
N GLY A 154 -43.82 10.72 16.21
CA GLY A 154 -43.79 9.38 15.61
C GLY A 154 -42.43 8.97 15.05
N GLY A 155 -41.55 9.93 14.78
CA GLY A 155 -40.23 9.76 14.17
C GLY A 155 -40.10 10.50 12.84
N TYR A 156 -38.87 10.91 12.53
CA TYR A 156 -38.47 11.61 11.32
C TYR A 156 -36.97 11.38 11.07
N TYR A 157 -36.50 11.70 9.87
CA TYR A 157 -35.09 11.65 9.49
C TYR A 157 -34.47 13.03 9.55
N ILE A 158 -33.18 13.05 9.85
CA ILE A 158 -32.40 14.25 10.07
C ILE A 158 -31.16 14.17 9.20
N TYR A 159 -30.77 15.30 8.61
CA TYR A 159 -29.55 15.45 7.84
C TYR A 159 -28.87 16.79 8.17
N THR A 160 -27.56 16.73 8.31
CA THR A 160 -26.66 17.88 8.39
C THR A 160 -25.47 17.62 7.48
N GLN A 161 -24.63 18.63 7.21
CA GLN A 161 -23.36 18.39 6.49
C GLN A 161 -22.46 17.34 7.18
N SER A 162 -22.63 17.16 8.50
CA SER A 162 -21.87 16.21 9.31
C SER A 162 -22.41 14.78 9.24
N GLY A 163 -23.71 14.57 8.97
CA GLY A 163 -24.29 13.23 8.95
C GLY A 163 -25.81 13.18 9.05
N LEU A 164 -26.33 11.95 9.07
CA LEU A 164 -27.75 11.60 9.17
C LEU A 164 -28.07 11.08 10.57
N ALA A 165 -29.30 11.29 11.03
CA ALA A 165 -29.77 10.71 12.29
C ALA A 165 -31.28 10.44 12.33
N THR A 166 -31.70 9.54 13.21
CA THR A 166 -33.12 9.29 13.52
C THR A 166 -33.29 8.63 14.88
N ALA A 167 -34.28 9.05 15.68
CA ALA A 167 -34.57 8.41 16.97
C ALA A 167 -35.12 6.99 16.77
N LEU A 168 -34.64 6.02 17.54
CA LEU A 168 -35.14 4.65 17.57
C LEU A 168 -36.18 4.50 18.68
N GLN A 169 -37.09 3.55 18.53
CA GLN A 169 -38.24 3.38 19.44
C GLN A 169 -38.26 2.05 20.18
N SER A 170 -37.57 1.04 19.65
CA SER A 170 -37.51 -0.28 20.27
C SER A 170 -36.30 -0.40 21.17
N ASN A 171 -36.51 -1.02 22.33
CA ASN A 171 -35.43 -1.24 23.28
C ASN A 171 -34.30 -2.05 22.65
N LYS A 172 -34.64 -2.99 21.76
CA LYS A 172 -33.68 -3.82 21.02
C LYS A 172 -32.74 -2.97 20.17
N TYR A 173 -33.28 -2.17 19.24
CA TYR A 173 -32.44 -1.39 18.33
C TYR A 173 -31.73 -0.24 19.04
N ILE A 174 -32.31 0.30 20.11
CA ILE A 174 -31.62 1.24 21.01
C ILE A 174 -30.38 0.56 21.64
N SER A 175 -30.54 -0.63 22.22
CA SER A 175 -29.43 -1.31 22.92
C SER A 175 -28.44 -2.06 22.02
N GLU A 176 -28.80 -2.35 20.77
CA GLU A 176 -27.99 -3.14 19.84
C GLU A 176 -27.47 -2.34 18.64
N ILE A 177 -28.09 -1.21 18.29
CA ILE A 177 -27.70 -0.40 17.13
C ILE A 177 -27.39 1.04 17.51
N ALA A 178 -28.29 1.78 18.18
CA ALA A 178 -28.02 3.17 18.60
C ALA A 178 -26.80 3.26 19.53
N SER A 179 -26.70 2.37 20.51
CA SER A 179 -25.53 2.30 21.39
C SER A 179 -24.23 1.87 20.68
N THR A 180 -24.29 1.50 19.40
CA THR A 180 -23.17 0.99 18.59
C THR A 180 -23.11 1.59 17.18
N ASP A 181 -23.56 2.82 16.97
CA ASP A 181 -23.62 3.43 15.63
C ASP A 181 -22.55 4.49 15.34
N GLY A 182 -21.79 4.94 16.34
CA GLY A 182 -20.76 5.98 16.18
C GLY A 182 -21.20 7.37 16.59
N GLY A 183 -22.46 7.49 17.01
CA GLY A 183 -23.08 8.68 17.49
C GLY A 183 -22.86 8.94 18.98
N ASN A 184 -23.39 10.07 19.45
CA ASN A 184 -23.29 10.48 20.86
C ASN A 184 -24.64 10.45 21.59
N GLN A 185 -25.72 9.98 20.96
CA GLN A 185 -27.03 9.83 21.56
C GLN A 185 -27.41 8.35 21.69
N ASP A 186 -27.71 7.92 22.91
CA ASP A 186 -27.98 6.50 23.17
C ASP A 186 -29.31 5.99 22.55
N ASP A 187 -30.19 6.89 22.09
CA ASP A 187 -31.51 6.59 21.52
C ASP A 187 -31.67 6.97 20.04
N TYR A 188 -30.62 7.43 19.37
CA TYR A 188 -30.65 7.71 17.92
C TYR A 188 -29.81 6.69 17.16
N PHE A 189 -30.21 6.36 15.94
CA PHE A 189 -29.28 5.85 14.94
C PHE A 189 -28.64 7.04 14.22
N GLU A 190 -27.33 7.17 14.29
CA GLU A 190 -26.49 8.26 13.80
C GLU A 190 -25.44 7.74 12.81
N THR A 191 -25.20 8.46 11.72
CA THR A 191 -24.06 8.18 10.83
C THR A 191 -22.83 9.02 11.19
N ALA A 192 -22.98 9.98 12.10
CA ALA A 192 -21.94 10.79 12.71
C ALA A 192 -22.47 11.44 14.00
N PRO A 193 -21.61 11.78 14.98
CA PRO A 193 -22.04 12.40 16.23
C PRO A 193 -22.91 13.66 16.07
N ILE A 194 -24.04 13.70 16.78
CA ILE A 194 -24.93 14.87 16.82
C ILE A 194 -24.29 16.01 17.64
N VAL A 195 -23.88 17.08 16.97
CA VAL A 195 -23.33 18.31 17.59
C VAL A 195 -24.37 19.42 17.78
N TRP A 196 -25.57 19.23 17.22
CA TRP A 196 -26.65 20.23 17.17
C TRP A 196 -27.64 20.11 18.34
N ILE A 197 -27.54 19.07 19.19
CA ILE A 197 -28.30 18.94 20.44
C ILE A 197 -27.41 19.33 21.62
N ALA A 198 -27.90 20.19 22.52
CA ALA A 198 -27.20 20.53 23.75
C ALA A 198 -27.32 19.40 24.79
N GLY A 199 -26.20 18.69 25.03
CA GLY A 199 -26.07 17.64 26.05
C GLY A 199 -26.59 16.27 25.59
N GLY A 200 -25.67 15.35 25.28
CA GLY A 200 -26.04 13.98 24.91
C GLY A 200 -24.93 12.98 25.17
N GLY A 201 -25.36 11.77 25.53
CA GLY A 201 -24.56 10.60 25.88
C GLY A 201 -24.76 10.22 27.35
N GLY A 202 -25.36 9.07 27.64
CA GLY A 202 -25.80 8.62 28.98
C GLY A 202 -24.69 8.35 30.02
N GLY A 203 -23.51 8.95 29.85
CA GLY A 203 -22.50 9.07 30.89
C GLY A 203 -22.76 10.32 31.74
N THR A 204 -22.40 10.27 33.03
CA THR A 204 -22.57 11.45 33.88
C THR A 204 -21.53 12.50 33.51
N ALA A 205 -21.92 13.75 33.30
CA ALA A 205 -21.01 14.81 32.91
C ALA A 205 -20.05 15.23 34.04
N ARG A 206 -18.79 15.47 33.70
CA ARG A 206 -17.73 16.01 34.57
C ARG A 206 -17.03 17.14 33.85
N TYR A 207 -17.16 18.34 34.41
CA TYR A 207 -16.57 19.56 33.87
C TYR A 207 -15.32 19.92 34.64
N TRP A 208 -14.21 20.10 33.93
CA TRP A 208 -13.00 20.68 34.51
C TRP A 208 -13.26 22.13 34.91
N ILE A 209 -12.75 22.57 36.06
CA ILE A 209 -12.86 23.94 36.57
C ILE A 209 -11.57 24.39 37.24
N GLY A 210 -11.38 25.69 37.42
CA GLY A 210 -10.26 26.26 38.19
C GLY A 210 -8.96 26.51 37.40
N GLY A 211 -8.97 26.30 36.09
CA GLY A 211 -7.82 26.56 35.20
C GLY A 211 -6.72 25.53 35.34
N THR A 212 -5.46 25.97 35.39
CA THR A 212 -4.30 25.09 35.55
C THR A 212 -4.45 24.19 36.77
N GLY A 213 -4.21 22.89 36.59
CA GLY A 213 -4.34 21.92 37.67
C GLY A 213 -3.96 20.50 37.24
N THR A 214 -4.19 19.54 38.13
CA THR A 214 -3.77 18.15 37.96
C THR A 214 -4.97 17.21 37.92
N TRP A 215 -5.18 16.52 36.82
CA TRP A 215 -6.11 15.40 36.76
C TRP A 215 -5.39 14.14 37.25
N ASN A 216 -5.75 13.70 38.46
CA ASN A 216 -5.32 12.44 39.02
C ASN A 216 -6.53 11.63 39.52
N ALA A 217 -6.28 10.42 40.03
CA ALA A 217 -7.33 9.49 40.46
C ALA A 217 -8.14 9.91 41.70
N THR A 218 -7.74 10.97 42.42
CA THR A 218 -8.32 11.32 43.73
C THR A 218 -8.78 12.78 43.88
N ASP A 219 -8.27 13.69 43.05
CA ASP A 219 -8.53 15.12 43.21
C ASP A 219 -9.90 15.51 42.65
N THR A 220 -10.84 15.84 43.55
CA THR A 220 -12.19 16.31 43.22
C THR A 220 -12.30 17.84 43.14
N THR A 221 -11.23 18.58 43.40
CA THR A 221 -11.26 20.04 43.51
C THR A 221 -11.37 20.75 42.16
N HIS A 222 -10.96 20.08 41.08
CA HIS A 222 -11.06 20.57 39.70
C HIS A 222 -12.26 20.01 38.94
N TRP A 223 -13.17 19.27 39.58
CA TRP A 223 -14.33 18.65 38.93
C TRP A 223 -15.66 19.23 39.43
N SER A 224 -16.54 19.55 38.47
CA SER A 224 -17.92 20.01 38.69
C SER A 224 -18.93 19.15 37.92
N ALA A 225 -20.15 19.04 38.43
CA ALA A 225 -21.27 18.36 37.75
C ALA A 225 -21.92 19.24 36.66
N SER A 226 -21.54 20.50 36.57
CA SER A 226 -22.00 21.46 35.55
C SER A 226 -20.89 22.40 35.13
N SER A 227 -20.90 22.88 33.88
CA SER A 227 -19.96 23.88 33.35
C SER A 227 -19.85 25.11 34.28
N GLY A 228 -18.63 25.46 34.69
CA GLY A 228 -18.35 26.59 35.60
C GLY A 228 -18.95 26.48 37.01
N GLY A 229 -19.45 25.30 37.40
CA GLY A 229 -20.12 25.06 38.68
C GLY A 229 -19.16 24.97 39.88
N ALA A 230 -19.72 24.59 41.03
CA ALA A 230 -18.94 24.40 42.25
C ALA A 230 -18.05 23.14 42.20
N PRO A 231 -16.87 23.14 42.83
CA PRO A 231 -16.01 21.96 42.92
C PRO A 231 -16.62 20.87 43.80
N GLY A 232 -16.18 19.63 43.60
CA GLY A 232 -16.54 18.48 44.43
C GLY A 232 -17.30 17.37 43.71
N ALA A 233 -17.40 17.40 42.38
CA ALA A 233 -17.83 16.22 41.63
C ALA A 233 -16.76 15.12 41.72
N SER A 234 -17.18 13.87 41.52
CA SER A 234 -16.23 12.75 41.51
C SER A 234 -15.24 12.87 40.35
N VAL A 235 -14.03 12.35 40.53
CA VAL A 235 -13.09 12.14 39.42
C VAL A 235 -13.79 11.28 38.34
N PRO A 236 -13.62 11.61 37.04
CA PRO A 236 -14.21 10.83 35.95
C PRO A 236 -13.74 9.37 35.93
N THR A 237 -14.63 8.49 35.50
CA THR A 237 -14.37 7.07 35.21
C THR A 237 -14.67 6.77 33.75
N SER A 238 -14.50 5.51 33.33
CA SER A 238 -14.88 5.02 31.99
C SER A 238 -16.37 5.19 31.63
N LEU A 239 -17.22 5.54 32.61
CA LEU A 239 -18.65 5.78 32.43
C LEU A 239 -19.02 7.28 32.40
N ASP A 240 -18.09 8.17 32.71
CA ASP A 240 -18.35 9.61 32.84
C ASP A 240 -17.81 10.38 31.63
N ASN A 241 -18.58 11.36 31.17
CA ASN A 241 -18.17 12.24 30.07
C ASN A 241 -17.36 13.40 30.61
N VAL A 242 -16.19 13.65 30.03
CA VAL A 242 -15.27 14.70 30.43
C VAL A 242 -15.40 15.90 29.50
N PHE A 243 -15.57 17.07 30.12
CA PHE A 243 -15.70 18.34 29.42
C PHE A 243 -14.65 19.33 29.93
N VAL A 244 -13.87 19.87 29.01
CA VAL A 244 -12.98 21.01 29.24
C VAL A 244 -13.48 22.14 28.33
N ASP A 245 -14.20 23.12 28.89
CA ASP A 245 -14.95 24.12 28.13
C ASP A 245 -14.53 25.56 28.47
N THR A 246 -15.22 26.54 27.88
CA THR A 246 -14.92 27.97 28.06
C THR A 246 -14.97 28.43 29.52
N ASN A 247 -15.67 27.70 30.40
CA ASN A 247 -15.78 27.98 31.83
C ASN A 247 -14.80 27.14 32.67
N SER A 248 -13.93 26.35 32.05
CA SER A 248 -12.90 25.58 32.75
C SER A 248 -11.80 26.45 33.36
N GLY A 249 -11.73 27.73 33.00
CA GLY A 249 -10.85 28.72 33.63
C GLY A 249 -9.41 28.72 33.12
N PHE A 250 -9.14 28.08 31.98
CA PHE A 250 -7.83 28.16 31.34
C PHE A 250 -7.60 29.55 30.74
N GLY A 251 -6.52 30.21 31.13
CA GLY A 251 -5.96 31.34 30.38
C GLY A 251 -5.10 30.85 29.21
N ALA A 252 -4.64 31.75 28.33
CA ALA A 252 -3.71 31.40 27.26
C ALA A 252 -2.45 30.73 27.84
N GLY A 253 -2.22 29.46 27.47
CA GLY A 253 -1.08 28.66 27.96
C GLY A 253 -1.26 28.04 29.35
N GLY A 254 -2.49 27.95 29.88
CA GLY A 254 -2.77 27.14 31.08
C GLY A 254 -2.47 25.65 30.85
N THR A 255 -2.30 24.87 31.91
CA THR A 255 -1.84 23.46 31.82
C THR A 255 -2.76 22.50 32.55
N LEU A 256 -3.23 21.47 31.85
CA LEU A 256 -3.87 20.28 32.41
C LEU A 256 -2.81 19.19 32.56
N SER A 257 -2.39 18.90 33.79
CA SER A 257 -1.36 17.90 34.07
C SER A 257 -1.98 16.54 34.41
N ILE A 258 -1.50 15.47 33.77
CA ILE A 258 -1.96 14.08 33.94
C ILE A 258 -0.74 13.21 34.31
N PRO A 259 -0.40 13.10 35.61
CA PRO A 259 0.78 12.36 36.06
C PRO A 259 0.51 10.86 36.28
N VAL A 260 -0.74 10.43 36.25
CA VAL A 260 -1.19 9.05 36.44
C VAL A 260 -2.27 8.73 35.42
N ASN A 261 -2.57 7.45 35.24
CA ASN A 261 -3.60 7.02 34.30
C ASN A 261 -4.97 7.53 34.75
N VAL A 262 -5.74 8.04 33.80
CA VAL A 262 -7.08 8.56 34.01
C VAL A 262 -8.01 8.03 32.93
N SER A 263 -9.31 8.01 33.21
CA SER A 263 -10.28 7.42 32.28
C SER A 263 -11.46 8.35 32.02
N SER A 264 -12.04 8.22 30.83
CA SER A 264 -13.29 8.87 30.42
C SER A 264 -14.13 7.95 29.56
N ARG A 265 -15.44 8.17 29.53
CA ARG A 265 -16.31 7.71 28.45
C ARG A 265 -15.96 8.52 27.21
N ASP A 266 -16.50 9.73 27.11
CA ASP A 266 -16.14 10.68 26.05
C ASP A 266 -15.26 11.80 26.64
N PHE A 267 -14.30 12.30 25.87
CA PHE A 267 -13.49 13.47 26.25
C PHE A 267 -13.67 14.57 25.21
N THR A 268 -14.37 15.63 25.60
CA THR A 268 -14.59 16.83 24.78
C THR A 268 -13.86 18.04 25.35
N SER A 269 -13.10 18.73 24.50
CA SER A 269 -12.50 20.02 24.78
C SER A 269 -13.03 21.10 23.82
N SER A 270 -13.57 22.18 24.37
CA SER A 270 -14.16 23.32 23.65
C SER A 270 -14.00 24.63 24.46
N VAL A 271 -12.77 24.96 24.85
CA VAL A 271 -12.42 26.12 25.68
C VAL A 271 -12.45 27.43 24.89
N GLY A 272 -12.31 27.36 23.56
CA GLY A 272 -12.14 28.53 22.70
C GLY A 272 -10.79 29.23 22.90
N ALA A 273 -9.82 28.58 23.56
CA ALA A 273 -8.50 29.13 23.86
C ALA A 273 -7.42 28.03 23.93
N ALA A 274 -6.20 28.37 23.51
CA ALA A 274 -5.06 27.45 23.53
C ALA A 274 -4.59 27.15 24.97
N TYR A 275 -4.52 25.86 25.31
CA TYR A 275 -3.96 25.36 26.57
C TYR A 275 -3.11 24.11 26.31
N VAL A 276 -2.34 23.73 27.33
CA VAL A 276 -1.40 22.62 27.29
C VAL A 276 -1.99 21.41 28.02
N ILE A 277 -1.89 20.23 27.42
CA ILE A 277 -2.07 18.96 28.12
C ILE A 277 -0.68 18.36 28.33
N ASP A 278 -0.36 18.04 29.58
CA ASP A 278 0.95 17.58 30.02
C ASP A 278 0.83 16.17 30.61
N MET A 279 1.24 15.17 29.83
CA MET A 279 1.24 13.75 30.19
C MET A 279 2.69 13.27 30.40
N THR A 280 3.25 13.49 31.59
CA THR A 280 4.65 13.13 31.89
C THR A 280 4.85 11.63 32.17
N SER A 281 3.86 10.98 32.78
CA SER A 281 3.94 9.55 33.17
C SER A 281 2.60 8.81 33.19
N GLY A 282 1.49 9.49 32.92
CA GLY A 282 0.16 8.89 32.83
C GLY A 282 -0.36 8.90 31.40
N TRP A 283 -1.37 8.09 31.14
CA TRP A 283 -2.12 8.04 29.87
C TRP A 283 -3.62 8.24 30.09
N VAL A 284 -4.36 8.44 29.01
CA VAL A 284 -5.82 8.61 29.05
C VAL A 284 -6.51 7.42 28.41
N ASP A 285 -7.27 6.66 29.20
CA ASP A 285 -8.20 5.66 28.72
C ASP A 285 -9.48 6.32 28.21
N ILE A 286 -9.81 6.11 26.94
CA ILE A 286 -11.02 6.65 26.29
C ILE A 286 -11.91 5.50 25.86
N TRP A 287 -13.09 5.40 26.47
CA TRP A 287 -14.07 4.32 26.20
C TRP A 287 -15.13 4.71 25.17
N GLY A 288 -15.03 5.94 24.66
CA GLY A 288 -15.97 6.61 23.78
C GLY A 288 -15.22 7.49 22.78
N SER A 289 -15.77 8.67 22.49
CA SER A 289 -15.23 9.60 21.49
C SER A 289 -14.29 10.63 22.11
N LEU A 290 -13.24 10.98 21.35
CA LEU A 290 -12.34 12.09 21.65
C LEU A 290 -12.66 13.25 20.71
N LYS A 291 -12.84 14.46 21.28
CA LYS A 291 -12.98 15.69 20.52
C LYS A 291 -12.17 16.82 21.12
N TYR A 292 -11.16 17.27 20.40
CA TYR A 292 -10.37 18.44 20.71
C TYR A 292 -10.70 19.61 19.78
N GLU A 293 -10.45 20.81 20.27
CA GLU A 293 -10.42 22.01 19.46
C GLU A 293 -8.99 22.32 19.01
N SER A 294 -8.86 23.14 17.96
CA SER A 294 -7.56 23.64 17.52
C SER A 294 -6.88 24.48 18.60
N GLY A 295 -5.56 24.34 18.75
CA GLY A 295 -4.75 25.11 19.69
C GLY A 295 -4.40 24.37 20.98
N ILE A 296 -4.83 23.12 21.16
CA ILE A 296 -4.38 22.26 22.26
C ILE A 296 -2.97 21.77 21.95
N THR A 297 -2.02 22.11 22.82
CA THR A 297 -0.64 21.65 22.69
C THR A 297 -0.38 20.50 23.64
N GLN A 298 0.05 19.36 23.12
CA GLN A 298 0.54 18.26 23.94
C GLN A 298 2.03 18.47 24.20
N VAL A 299 2.42 18.50 25.46
CA VAL A 299 3.84 18.57 25.83
C VAL A 299 4.31 17.18 26.26
N ASN A 300 5.56 16.86 25.89
CA ASN A 300 6.31 15.63 26.17
C ASN A 300 6.20 14.53 25.10
N ASN A 301 7.32 13.86 24.82
CA ASN A 301 7.40 12.73 23.87
C ASN A 301 6.88 11.40 24.48
N GLN A 302 5.91 11.48 25.40
CA GLN A 302 5.33 10.33 26.11
C GLN A 302 3.79 10.35 26.21
N THR A 303 3.11 11.36 25.66
CA THR A 303 1.64 11.43 25.63
C THR A 303 1.02 10.19 24.98
N GLU A 304 0.10 9.53 25.68
CA GLU A 304 -0.47 8.24 25.28
C GLU A 304 -1.99 8.23 25.47
N PHE A 305 -2.69 7.74 24.44
CA PHE A 305 -4.14 7.56 24.43
C PHE A 305 -4.52 6.11 24.15
N ASP A 306 -5.29 5.53 25.08
CA ASP A 306 -5.75 4.15 25.01
C ASP A 306 -7.23 4.12 24.69
N PHE A 307 -7.56 3.79 23.45
CA PHE A 307 -8.94 3.72 23.01
C PHE A 307 -9.51 2.31 23.25
N ASN A 308 -10.46 2.23 24.18
CA ASN A 308 -11.06 0.99 24.68
C ASN A 308 -12.52 0.80 24.25
N ALA A 309 -13.01 1.61 23.31
CA ALA A 309 -14.40 1.58 22.87
C ALA A 309 -14.81 0.22 22.28
N THR A 310 -15.96 -0.31 22.69
CA THR A 310 -16.56 -1.54 22.11
C THR A 310 -17.74 -1.22 21.19
N ARG A 311 -17.81 0.04 20.76
CA ARG A 311 -18.81 0.63 19.87
C ARG A 311 -18.07 1.52 18.87
N PRO A 312 -18.70 1.93 17.77
CA PRO A 312 -18.13 2.96 16.94
C PRO A 312 -18.05 4.28 17.73
N VAL A 313 -16.96 5.01 17.53
CA VAL A 313 -16.58 6.25 18.19
C VAL A 313 -15.77 7.10 17.22
N THR A 314 -15.58 8.38 17.56
CA THR A 314 -14.78 9.30 16.74
C THR A 314 -13.52 9.76 17.45
N ILE A 315 -12.47 9.97 16.67
CA ILE A 315 -11.22 10.57 17.12
C ILE A 315 -11.02 11.88 16.36
N ASP A 316 -11.07 12.99 17.08
CA ASP A 316 -10.84 14.34 16.56
C ASP A 316 -9.81 15.03 17.45
N PHE A 317 -8.59 15.19 16.94
CA PHE A 317 -7.54 15.96 17.61
C PHE A 317 -7.59 17.44 17.23
N GLY A 318 -8.64 17.93 16.56
CA GLY A 318 -8.84 19.35 16.26
C GLY A 318 -7.82 19.94 15.28
N GLY A 319 -7.17 19.09 14.47
CA GLY A 319 -6.08 19.48 13.57
C GLY A 319 -4.78 19.89 14.30
N ASN A 320 -4.64 19.54 15.58
CA ASN A 320 -3.43 19.82 16.34
C ASN A 320 -2.27 18.93 15.85
N ALA A 321 -1.16 19.55 15.46
CA ALA A 321 0.02 18.86 14.99
C ALA A 321 0.99 18.55 16.15
N GLY A 322 1.29 17.26 16.35
CA GLY A 322 2.40 16.77 17.17
C GLY A 322 2.16 16.72 18.68
N GLY A 323 3.16 16.20 19.40
CA GLY A 323 3.15 16.07 20.87
C GLY A 323 2.41 14.83 21.42
N ILE A 324 1.70 14.09 20.56
CA ILE A 324 1.16 12.77 20.91
C ILE A 324 2.25 11.74 20.62
N ALA A 325 2.58 10.87 21.56
CA ALA A 325 3.58 9.83 21.37
C ALA A 325 2.93 8.56 20.83
N TYR A 326 1.93 8.03 21.54
CA TYR A 326 1.33 6.74 21.25
C TYR A 326 -0.19 6.82 21.14
N ILE A 327 -0.75 6.01 20.26
CA ILE A 327 -2.16 5.64 20.26
C ILE A 327 -2.25 4.12 20.29
N TYR A 328 -3.02 3.60 21.25
CA TYR A 328 -3.38 2.19 21.31
C TYR A 328 -4.87 2.00 21.03
N LEU A 329 -5.20 1.04 20.16
CA LEU A 329 -6.57 0.63 19.85
C LEU A 329 -6.82 -0.78 20.41
N PHE A 330 -7.39 -0.85 21.61
CA PHE A 330 -7.62 -2.11 22.34
C PHE A 330 -9.08 -2.59 22.33
N GLY A 331 -10.02 -1.73 21.96
CA GLY A 331 -11.44 -2.00 22.03
C GLY A 331 -11.89 -3.12 21.11
N TYR A 332 -12.35 -4.23 21.71
CA TYR A 332 -12.90 -5.36 20.95
C TYR A 332 -14.17 -4.93 20.21
N GLN A 333 -14.18 -5.08 18.88
CA GLN A 333 -15.26 -4.61 17.98
C GLN A 333 -15.49 -3.08 17.97
N GLY A 334 -14.62 -2.29 18.60
CA GLY A 334 -14.65 -0.84 18.48
C GLY A 334 -14.42 -0.42 17.04
N THR A 335 -15.07 0.66 16.62
CA THR A 335 -14.76 1.31 15.33
C THR A 335 -14.32 2.74 15.62
N TYR A 336 -13.14 3.12 15.17
CA TYR A 336 -12.52 4.41 15.43
C TYR A 336 -12.48 5.20 14.14
N THR A 337 -13.38 6.17 14.01
CA THR A 337 -13.49 7.02 12.81
C THR A 337 -12.76 8.34 13.03
N LEU A 338 -11.80 8.66 12.18
CA LEU A 338 -11.11 9.95 12.25
C LEU A 338 -12.00 11.10 11.75
N LEU A 339 -11.90 12.25 12.42
CA LEU A 339 -12.51 13.51 11.99
C LEU A 339 -11.47 14.61 11.76
N SER A 340 -10.18 14.31 11.98
CA SER A 340 -9.06 15.20 11.71
C SER A 340 -7.82 14.39 11.34
N ASP A 341 -6.83 15.06 10.75
CA ASP A 341 -5.50 14.48 10.59
C ASP A 341 -4.88 14.12 11.96
N VAL A 342 -4.06 13.07 11.99
CA VAL A 342 -3.39 12.56 13.19
C VAL A 342 -1.87 12.64 13.01
N TYR A 343 -1.18 13.14 14.03
CA TYR A 343 0.27 13.30 14.05
C TYR A 343 0.86 12.72 15.33
N LEU A 344 1.53 11.58 15.22
CA LEU A 344 2.25 10.92 16.29
C LEU A 344 3.75 11.13 16.15
N THR A 345 4.41 11.33 17.29
CA THR A 345 5.87 11.39 17.40
C THR A 345 6.49 9.99 17.54
N LYS A 346 5.67 8.98 17.82
CA LYS A 346 6.03 7.56 17.84
C LYS A 346 4.93 6.75 17.15
N ASP A 347 4.27 5.82 17.81
CA ASP A 347 3.68 4.65 17.14
C ASP A 347 2.16 4.59 17.30
N LEU A 348 1.51 3.99 16.30
CA LEU A 348 0.19 3.41 16.43
C LEU A 348 0.34 1.91 16.72
N TYR A 349 -0.41 1.40 17.69
CA TYR A 349 -0.58 -0.04 17.91
C TYR A 349 -2.06 -0.40 17.91
N SER A 350 -2.44 -1.43 17.15
CA SER A 350 -3.80 -1.96 17.16
C SER A 350 -3.81 -3.48 17.13
N GLU A 351 -4.41 -4.06 18.16
CA GLU A 351 -4.59 -5.52 18.25
C GLU A 351 -6.01 -5.96 17.89
N ASN A 352 -6.97 -5.03 17.86
CA ASN A 352 -8.40 -5.27 17.64
C ASN A 352 -9.13 -4.03 17.14
N GLY A 353 -10.37 -4.26 16.70
CA GLY A 353 -11.28 -3.19 16.31
C GLY A 353 -11.09 -2.79 14.85
N THR A 354 -11.75 -1.71 14.47
CA THR A 354 -11.74 -1.15 13.13
C THR A 354 -11.20 0.28 13.19
N LEU A 355 -10.14 0.60 12.47
CA LEU A 355 -9.71 1.98 12.24
C LEU A 355 -10.23 2.46 10.88
N ASP A 356 -11.00 3.55 10.85
CA ASP A 356 -11.42 4.22 9.62
C ASP A 356 -10.79 5.61 9.54
N LEU A 357 -9.85 5.78 8.61
CA LEU A 357 -9.19 7.07 8.40
C LEU A 357 -10.16 8.13 7.86
N ASN A 358 -11.31 7.73 7.30
CA ASN A 358 -12.35 8.65 6.83
C ASN A 358 -11.83 9.73 5.85
N GLY A 359 -10.76 9.43 5.12
CA GLY A 359 -10.10 10.34 4.17
C GLY A 359 -9.07 11.31 4.79
N PHE A 360 -8.86 11.28 6.11
CA PHE A 360 -7.84 12.07 6.80
C PHE A 360 -6.45 11.43 6.71
N ASN A 361 -5.42 12.25 6.93
CA ASN A 361 -4.04 11.81 6.90
C ASN A 361 -3.60 11.28 8.27
N TRP A 362 -2.76 10.25 8.23
CA TRP A 362 -2.07 9.71 9.39
C TRP A 362 -0.57 9.92 9.25
N THR A 363 0.08 10.43 10.30
CA THR A 363 1.54 10.48 10.38
C THR A 363 2.00 9.86 11.69
N SER A 364 2.89 8.87 11.63
CA SER A 364 3.52 8.24 12.80
C SER A 364 4.91 7.71 12.45
N VAL A 365 5.64 7.19 13.43
CA VAL A 365 6.86 6.42 13.24
C VAL A 365 6.48 5.04 12.76
N ASP A 366 5.73 4.32 13.59
CA ASP A 366 5.19 3.01 13.25
C ASP A 366 3.66 3.06 13.05
N PHE A 367 3.17 2.23 12.14
CA PHE A 367 1.76 1.96 11.90
C PHE A 367 1.58 0.45 12.00
N ASP A 368 1.48 -0.01 13.25
CA ASP A 368 1.57 -1.42 13.62
C ASP A 368 0.18 -1.99 13.94
N PHE A 369 -0.16 -3.03 13.19
CA PHE A 369 -1.31 -3.89 13.41
C PHE A 369 -0.84 -5.32 13.70
N ASP A 370 -0.39 -5.53 14.94
CA ASP A 370 -0.01 -6.83 15.46
C ASP A 370 -1.20 -7.55 16.15
N ALA A 371 -1.52 -8.75 15.66
CA ALA A 371 -2.35 -9.68 16.41
C ALA A 371 -1.44 -10.51 17.32
N TRP A 372 -1.08 -9.98 18.50
CA TRP A 372 -0.21 -10.65 19.47
C TRP A 372 -0.52 -12.15 19.59
N VAL A 373 0.54 -12.94 19.44
CA VAL A 373 0.61 -14.33 18.94
C VAL A 373 -0.16 -15.39 19.74
N ASP A 374 -0.86 -15.05 20.83
CA ASP A 374 -1.46 -16.02 21.76
C ASP A 374 -2.94 -15.74 22.11
N VAL A 375 -3.63 -14.81 21.44
CA VAL A 375 -5.06 -14.52 21.71
C VAL A 375 -5.97 -14.92 20.55
N PRO A 376 -6.86 -15.93 20.71
CA PRO A 376 -7.81 -16.33 19.68
C PRO A 376 -8.78 -15.21 19.27
N ASN A 377 -9.16 -15.14 17.99
CA ASN A 377 -10.21 -14.30 17.42
C ASN A 377 -9.95 -12.78 17.39
N ARG A 378 -8.69 -12.37 17.25
CA ARG A 378 -8.32 -10.97 16.99
C ARG A 378 -8.04 -10.76 15.50
N GLN A 379 -8.80 -9.88 14.88
CA GLN A 379 -8.65 -9.53 13.46
C GLN A 379 -8.96 -8.04 13.28
N PRO A 380 -7.96 -7.15 13.37
CA PRO A 380 -8.21 -5.73 13.18
C PRO A 380 -8.57 -5.43 11.73
N ILE A 381 -9.38 -4.39 11.53
CA ILE A 381 -9.84 -3.94 10.21
C ILE A 381 -9.39 -2.49 10.00
N ILE A 382 -8.92 -2.17 8.80
CA ILE A 382 -8.40 -0.83 8.47
C ILE A 382 -9.07 -0.33 7.20
N TYR A 383 -9.69 0.84 7.24
CA TYR A 383 -10.16 1.58 6.07
C TYR A 383 -9.25 2.80 5.83
N LEU A 384 -8.41 2.72 4.80
CA LEU A 384 -7.49 3.81 4.44
C LEU A 384 -8.18 4.94 3.65
N ARG A 385 -9.29 4.62 2.96
CA ARG A 385 -10.11 5.57 2.19
C ARG A 385 -9.25 6.33 1.17
N GLY A 386 -9.30 7.67 1.15
CA GLY A 386 -8.45 8.52 0.32
C GLY A 386 -7.30 9.20 1.07
N GLY A 387 -7.05 8.82 2.33
CA GLY A 387 -6.05 9.46 3.18
C GLY A 387 -4.61 9.07 2.83
N THR A 388 -3.66 9.87 3.30
CA THR A 388 -2.22 9.53 3.25
C THR A 388 -1.75 8.97 4.60
N VAL A 389 -1.16 7.79 4.59
CA VAL A 389 -0.43 7.20 5.74
C VAL A 389 1.06 7.47 5.54
N ASN A 390 1.61 8.45 6.25
CA ASN A 390 3.01 8.84 6.18
C ASN A 390 3.80 8.30 7.39
N VAL A 391 4.59 7.26 7.17
CA VAL A 391 5.16 6.47 8.25
C VAL A 391 6.60 6.08 7.93
N LYS A 392 7.34 5.65 8.95
CA LYS A 392 8.65 5.04 8.76
C LYS A 392 8.55 3.53 8.64
N PHE A 393 7.71 2.92 9.47
CA PHE A 393 7.41 1.50 9.49
C PHE A 393 5.93 1.30 9.22
N PHE A 394 5.60 0.33 8.36
CA PHE A 394 4.23 -0.04 8.06
C PHE A 394 4.09 -1.55 8.25
N ASP A 395 3.55 -1.94 9.40
CA ASP A 395 3.65 -3.30 9.89
C ASP A 395 2.30 -3.95 10.04
N ILE A 396 2.03 -4.86 9.11
CA ILE A 396 0.90 -5.76 9.15
C ILE A 396 1.50 -7.15 9.36
N HIS A 397 1.29 -7.71 10.55
CA HIS A 397 1.86 -9.01 10.89
C HIS A 397 0.97 -10.15 10.35
N PRO A 398 1.49 -11.01 9.46
CA PRO A 398 0.74 -12.16 8.97
C PRO A 398 0.71 -13.32 9.98
N GLU A 399 1.64 -13.41 10.93
CA GLU A 399 1.83 -14.62 11.72
C GLU A 399 0.95 -14.70 12.99
N SER A 400 -0.38 -14.65 12.85
CA SER A 400 -1.20 -15.17 13.95
C SER A 400 -1.18 -16.70 13.91
N LYS A 401 -0.84 -17.38 15.02
CA LYS A 401 -0.99 -18.85 15.18
C LYS A 401 -2.44 -19.33 14.95
N THR A 402 -3.38 -18.40 14.81
CA THR A 402 -4.80 -18.63 14.62
C THR A 402 -5.23 -18.63 13.14
N GLY A 403 -4.36 -18.19 12.23
CA GLY A 403 -4.64 -18.10 10.78
C GLY A 403 -5.55 -16.94 10.38
N LEU A 404 -5.77 -15.96 11.26
CA LEU A 404 -6.48 -14.71 10.97
C LEU A 404 -5.45 -13.57 10.79
N HIS A 405 -5.61 -12.78 9.73
CA HIS A 405 -4.74 -11.66 9.37
C HIS A 405 -5.54 -10.34 9.39
N PRO A 406 -4.91 -9.19 9.71
CA PRO A 406 -5.56 -7.88 9.58
C PRO A 406 -6.22 -7.69 8.19
N ILE A 407 -7.41 -7.09 8.15
CA ILE A 407 -8.13 -6.82 6.90
C ILE A 407 -7.92 -5.35 6.52
N ILE A 408 -7.50 -5.11 5.29
CA ILE A 408 -7.21 -3.75 4.80
C ILE A 408 -8.09 -3.42 3.59
N TYR A 409 -8.75 -2.27 3.67
CA TYR A 409 -9.51 -1.66 2.59
C TYR A 409 -8.79 -0.38 2.14
N ALA A 410 -8.01 -0.50 1.06
CA ALA A 410 -7.13 0.57 0.60
C ALA A 410 -7.84 1.81 0.03
N GLY A 411 -9.01 1.66 -0.58
CA GLY A 411 -9.67 2.78 -1.26
C GLY A 411 -8.78 3.38 -2.36
N THR A 412 -8.53 4.69 -2.29
CA THR A 412 -7.60 5.42 -3.18
C THR A 412 -6.42 6.01 -2.41
N SER A 413 -6.01 5.37 -1.31
CA SER A 413 -5.04 5.90 -0.35
C SER A 413 -3.61 5.98 -0.90
N LEU A 414 -2.76 6.70 -0.14
CA LEU A 414 -1.31 6.71 -0.34
C LEU A 414 -0.62 6.24 0.95
N ILE A 415 0.16 5.15 0.86
CA ILE A 415 1.15 4.81 1.89
C ILE A 415 2.46 5.46 1.48
N LYS A 416 3.02 6.30 2.34
CA LYS A 416 4.28 7.00 2.11
C LYS A 416 5.29 6.56 3.17
N LEU A 417 6.35 5.87 2.75
CA LEU A 417 7.48 5.52 3.61
C LEU A 417 8.48 6.68 3.61
N SER A 418 8.70 7.29 4.78
CA SER A 418 9.69 8.36 4.98
C SER A 418 10.17 8.45 6.43
N ASN A 419 11.32 9.10 6.65
CA ASN A 419 11.92 9.24 7.98
C ASN A 419 11.14 10.21 8.87
N THR A 420 10.13 9.69 9.57
CA THR A 420 9.35 10.48 10.53
C THR A 420 10.02 10.60 11.90
N SER A 421 11.01 9.76 12.23
CA SER A 421 11.64 9.71 13.57
C SER A 421 13.06 10.28 13.67
N GLY A 422 13.77 10.49 12.56
CA GLY A 422 15.19 10.88 12.56
C GLY A 422 16.16 9.80 13.08
N LEU A 423 15.66 8.61 13.44
CA LEU A 423 16.47 7.47 13.89
C LEU A 423 17.26 6.84 12.72
N PRO A 424 18.47 6.28 12.94
CA PRO A 424 19.30 5.67 11.90
C PRO A 424 18.90 4.20 11.63
N VAL A 425 17.60 3.91 11.57
CA VAL A 425 17.05 2.59 11.22
C VAL A 425 16.35 2.72 9.87
N SER A 426 16.52 1.74 8.99
CA SER A 426 15.95 1.76 7.64
C SER A 426 14.44 1.52 7.66
N PRO A 427 13.63 2.32 6.94
CA PRO A 427 12.20 2.05 6.75
C PRO A 427 11.95 0.63 6.24
N TYR A 428 10.82 0.03 6.61
CA TYR A 428 10.35 -1.21 6.02
C TYR A 428 8.82 -1.27 5.99
N MET A 429 8.30 -2.19 5.17
CA MET A 429 6.89 -2.51 5.09
C MET A 429 6.70 -4.03 5.14
N SER A 430 5.89 -4.50 6.10
CA SER A 430 5.32 -5.86 6.10
C SER A 430 3.87 -5.76 5.66
N GLY A 431 3.57 -6.14 4.41
CA GLY A 431 2.23 -5.96 3.84
C GLY A 431 1.26 -7.12 4.06
N ALA A 432 1.71 -8.25 4.64
CA ALA A 432 0.89 -9.44 4.90
C ALA A 432 0.03 -9.88 3.71
N ASP A 433 0.60 -9.87 2.50
CA ASP A 433 -0.07 -10.25 1.25
C ASP A 433 -1.31 -9.39 0.92
N GLY A 434 -1.25 -8.11 1.31
CA GLY A 434 -2.36 -7.16 1.25
C GLY A 434 -2.60 -6.52 -0.12
N THR A 435 -3.80 -5.97 -0.30
CA THR A 435 -4.13 -5.09 -1.43
C THR A 435 -4.10 -3.63 -0.99
N TYR A 436 -3.20 -2.87 -1.60
CA TYR A 436 -2.96 -1.46 -1.36
C TYR A 436 -3.21 -0.64 -2.64
N TYR A 437 -3.37 0.67 -2.50
CA TYR A 437 -3.56 1.55 -3.65
C TYR A 437 -2.22 2.12 -4.13
N ASN A 438 -1.76 3.25 -3.58
CA ASN A 438 -0.45 3.79 -3.95
C ASN A 438 0.57 3.61 -2.82
N LEU A 439 1.78 3.19 -3.18
CA LEU A 439 2.96 3.19 -2.31
C LEU A 439 3.97 4.22 -2.84
N TRP A 440 4.47 5.08 -1.97
CA TRP A 440 5.57 6.00 -2.27
C TRP A 440 6.70 5.87 -1.25
N ILE A 441 7.84 5.38 -1.73
CA ILE A 441 9.08 5.28 -0.97
C ILE A 441 9.84 6.59 -1.17
N ALA A 442 9.72 7.49 -0.20
CA ALA A 442 10.11 8.89 -0.27
C ALA A 442 11.21 9.26 0.73
N GLU A 443 11.94 8.28 1.25
CA GLU A 443 12.96 8.46 2.29
C GLU A 443 13.96 9.55 1.90
N THR A 444 14.17 10.53 2.80
CA THR A 444 15.17 11.58 2.62
C THR A 444 16.02 11.69 3.88
N GLY A 445 17.27 11.23 3.81
CA GLY A 445 18.27 11.44 4.86
C GLY A 445 18.52 10.23 5.76
N THR A 446 19.49 9.39 5.37
CA THR A 446 20.74 9.10 6.08
C THR A 446 21.50 8.00 5.32
N SER A 447 22.81 7.91 5.52
CA SER A 447 23.70 6.95 4.87
C SER A 447 23.26 5.50 5.05
N ASN A 448 23.06 4.79 3.93
CA ASN A 448 22.94 3.33 3.81
C ASN A 448 21.73 2.67 4.47
N SER A 449 20.51 3.15 4.19
CA SER A 449 19.31 2.42 4.59
C SER A 449 18.70 1.66 3.43
N ASN A 450 18.96 0.35 3.37
CA ASN A 450 18.25 -0.56 2.50
C ASN A 450 16.79 -0.65 2.99
N ILE A 451 15.84 -0.19 2.17
CA ILE A 451 14.41 -0.19 2.50
C ILE A 451 13.84 -1.55 2.13
N PHE A 452 13.19 -2.24 3.09
CA PHE A 452 12.72 -3.59 2.85
C PHE A 452 11.20 -3.67 2.68
N ILE A 453 10.72 -4.38 1.65
CA ILE A 453 9.30 -4.61 1.41
C ILE A 453 9.04 -6.12 1.39
N ASN A 454 8.04 -6.55 2.15
CA ASN A 454 7.71 -7.96 2.38
C ASN A 454 6.27 -8.30 2.03
N GLY A 455 6.07 -9.53 1.56
CA GLY A 455 4.76 -10.13 1.31
C GLY A 455 4.31 -9.98 -0.15
N ASP A 456 3.37 -10.83 -0.53
CA ASP A 456 2.79 -10.90 -1.87
C ASP A 456 1.75 -9.78 -2.05
N ASN A 457 2.22 -8.55 -2.21
CA ASN A 457 1.38 -7.37 -2.16
C ASN A 457 0.84 -6.96 -3.54
N THR A 458 -0.35 -6.36 -3.56
CA THR A 458 -0.94 -5.74 -4.75
C THR A 458 -0.99 -4.22 -4.62
N TYR A 459 -0.58 -3.49 -5.66
CA TYR A 459 -0.61 -2.03 -5.72
C TYR A 459 -1.22 -1.52 -7.03
N ASN A 460 -1.81 -0.33 -6.99
CA ASN A 460 -2.07 0.47 -8.20
C ASN A 460 -0.76 1.10 -8.71
N ASN A 461 -0.01 1.78 -7.84
CA ASN A 461 1.28 2.37 -8.21
C ASN A 461 2.31 2.16 -7.10
N VAL A 462 3.53 1.82 -7.49
CA VAL A 462 4.72 1.89 -6.62
C VAL A 462 5.63 2.99 -7.14
N ARG A 463 5.92 3.99 -6.30
CA ARG A 463 6.83 5.10 -6.61
C ARG A 463 8.04 5.06 -5.68
N VAL A 464 9.24 5.24 -6.23
CA VAL A 464 10.50 5.26 -5.45
C VAL A 464 11.33 6.47 -5.82
N ALA A 465 11.74 7.25 -4.81
CA ALA A 465 12.62 8.39 -4.99
C ALA A 465 14.04 7.97 -5.43
N GLY A 466 14.71 8.80 -6.24
CA GLY A 466 16.06 8.55 -6.73
C GLY A 466 17.12 8.47 -5.64
N GLY A 467 18.11 7.60 -5.81
CA GLY A 467 19.20 7.42 -4.85
C GLY A 467 18.90 6.44 -3.70
N LEU A 468 17.71 5.84 -3.69
CA LEU A 468 17.31 4.88 -2.68
C LEU A 468 17.68 3.45 -3.08
N THR A 469 17.96 2.63 -2.07
CA THR A 469 18.06 1.18 -2.20
C THR A 469 16.80 0.56 -1.62
N VAL A 470 16.04 -0.14 -2.46
CA VAL A 470 14.83 -0.88 -2.09
C VAL A 470 15.06 -2.35 -2.38
N THR A 471 14.80 -3.18 -1.37
CA THR A 471 14.93 -4.63 -1.45
C THR A 471 13.58 -5.27 -1.17
N TRP A 472 13.16 -6.15 -2.07
CA TRP A 472 11.98 -6.99 -1.92
C TRP A 472 12.39 -8.38 -1.43
N ASP A 473 11.46 -9.12 -0.83
CA ASP A 473 11.68 -10.50 -0.42
C ASP A 473 11.95 -11.44 -1.61
N TYR A 474 12.94 -12.31 -1.45
CA TYR A 474 13.15 -13.39 -2.42
C TYR A 474 11.91 -14.27 -2.56
N GLY A 475 11.56 -14.60 -3.80
CA GLY A 475 10.42 -15.46 -4.15
C GLY A 475 9.03 -14.85 -3.91
N GLY A 476 8.95 -13.64 -3.36
CA GLY A 476 7.69 -12.90 -3.24
C GLY A 476 7.17 -12.41 -4.61
N THR A 477 5.91 -12.00 -4.63
CA THR A 477 5.22 -11.52 -5.83
C THR A 477 4.53 -10.18 -5.59
N THR A 478 4.92 -9.17 -6.35
CA THR A 478 4.25 -7.87 -6.39
C THR A 478 3.38 -7.74 -7.64
N TYR A 479 2.08 -7.50 -7.44
CA TYR A 479 1.16 -7.14 -8.51
C TYR A 479 1.05 -5.62 -8.60
N LEU A 480 1.22 -5.05 -9.79
CA LEU A 480 1.15 -3.60 -9.99
C LEU A 480 0.44 -3.18 -11.27
N ASP A 481 -0.19 -2.00 -11.24
CA ASP A 481 -0.62 -1.33 -12.47
C ASP A 481 0.47 -0.38 -13.00
N SER A 482 1.23 0.29 -12.14
CA SER A 482 2.33 1.18 -12.53
C SER A 482 3.51 1.13 -11.57
N LEU A 483 4.70 1.41 -12.10
CA LEU A 483 5.96 1.50 -11.37
C LEU A 483 6.69 2.76 -11.80
N THR A 484 6.97 3.65 -10.85
CA THR A 484 7.64 4.94 -11.09
C THR A 484 8.93 5.01 -10.28
N LEU A 485 10.08 4.92 -10.96
CA LEU A 485 11.40 5.02 -10.32
C LEU A 485 12.07 6.33 -10.73
N GLU A 486 12.40 7.16 -9.74
CA GLU A 486 12.89 8.54 -9.96
C GLU A 486 14.42 8.63 -10.03
N GLY A 487 15.06 7.64 -10.65
CA GLY A 487 16.49 7.63 -10.86
C GLY A 487 16.94 8.75 -11.80
N SER A 488 18.19 9.18 -11.65
CA SER A 488 18.83 10.12 -12.58
C SER A 488 20.32 9.78 -12.77
N PRO A 489 21.01 10.35 -13.76
CA PRO A 489 22.46 10.17 -13.90
C PRO A 489 23.20 10.51 -12.60
N GLY A 490 23.93 9.53 -12.04
CA GLY A 490 24.66 9.67 -10.78
C GLY A 490 23.81 9.55 -9.50
N ASN A 491 22.51 9.27 -9.61
CA ASN A 491 21.58 9.07 -8.50
C ASN A 491 20.57 7.97 -8.85
N LEU A 492 21.08 6.75 -9.07
CA LEU A 492 20.28 5.60 -9.46
C LEU A 492 19.33 5.16 -8.34
N VAL A 493 18.21 4.54 -8.69
CA VAL A 493 17.46 3.71 -7.73
C VAL A 493 18.06 2.32 -7.76
N THR A 494 18.50 1.77 -6.62
CA THR A 494 18.88 0.36 -6.52
C THR A 494 17.62 -0.44 -6.14
N PHE A 495 17.25 -1.42 -6.97
CA PHE A 495 15.97 -2.13 -6.87
C PHE A 495 16.20 -3.64 -6.98
N ASN A 496 16.28 -4.32 -5.84
CA ASN A 496 16.79 -5.68 -5.74
C ASN A 496 15.81 -6.62 -5.02
N ALA A 497 16.06 -7.93 -5.10
CA ALA A 497 15.52 -8.91 -4.16
C ALA A 497 16.59 -9.36 -3.13
N GLY A 498 16.16 -9.67 -1.91
CA GLY A 498 17.03 -9.97 -0.78
C GLY A 498 16.31 -10.59 0.43
N VAL A 499 17.08 -10.87 1.48
CA VAL A 499 16.55 -11.32 2.79
C VAL A 499 16.72 -10.19 3.80
N ASN A 500 15.69 -9.92 4.60
CA ASN A 500 15.80 -9.01 5.74
C ASN A 500 16.47 -9.73 6.92
N THR A 501 17.44 -9.07 7.52
CA THR A 501 18.18 -9.55 8.70
C THR A 501 17.28 -9.82 9.91
N PHE A 502 16.08 -9.22 9.97
CA PHE A 502 15.11 -9.40 11.05
C PHE A 502 14.19 -10.62 10.87
N ASN A 503 13.90 -11.05 9.63
CA ASN A 503 12.97 -12.15 9.36
C ASN A 503 13.69 -13.30 8.64
N ARG A 504 14.46 -14.06 9.42
CA ARG A 504 15.40 -15.09 8.93
C ARG A 504 14.75 -16.44 8.59
N ASP A 505 13.43 -16.52 8.63
CA ASP A 505 12.66 -17.75 8.41
C ASP A 505 11.98 -17.83 7.03
N LEU A 506 12.40 -17.03 6.04
CA LEU A 506 12.03 -17.22 4.62
C LEU A 506 12.84 -18.37 3.97
N MET A 507 12.81 -19.54 4.61
CA MET A 507 13.69 -20.69 4.37
C MET A 507 13.30 -21.61 3.20
N ASP A 508 12.44 -21.20 2.27
CA ASP A 508 11.98 -22.07 1.18
C ASP A 508 12.03 -21.44 -0.23
N ASN A 509 12.39 -20.15 -0.37
CA ASN A 509 12.42 -19.45 -1.67
C ASN A 509 13.75 -19.61 -2.43
N TYR A 510 14.21 -20.85 -2.57
CA TYR A 510 15.40 -21.18 -3.32
C TYR A 510 15.29 -22.54 -4.01
N THR A 511 16.14 -22.73 -5.02
CA THR A 511 16.34 -24.00 -5.70
C THR A 511 17.76 -24.50 -5.42
N ILE A 512 17.89 -25.75 -4.98
CA ILE A 512 19.19 -26.41 -4.84
C ILE A 512 19.73 -26.75 -6.24
N ILE A 513 20.91 -26.22 -6.57
CA ILE A 513 21.57 -26.43 -7.87
C ILE A 513 22.87 -27.23 -7.76
N GLY A 514 23.45 -27.31 -6.57
CA GLY A 514 24.67 -28.07 -6.28
C GLY A 514 24.43 -29.36 -5.50
N SER A 515 25.40 -30.27 -5.57
CA SER A 515 25.48 -31.43 -4.67
C SER A 515 25.92 -31.03 -3.27
N GLU A 516 25.76 -31.95 -2.30
CA GLU A 516 26.30 -31.80 -0.95
C GLU A 516 27.83 -31.58 -1.00
N LEU A 517 28.29 -30.52 -0.33
CA LEU A 517 29.71 -30.19 -0.20
C LEU A 517 30.32 -30.72 1.10
N VAL A 518 29.49 -30.99 2.12
CA VAL A 518 29.96 -31.51 3.40
C VAL A 518 30.12 -33.03 3.34
N SER A 519 31.31 -33.51 3.71
CA SER A 519 31.55 -34.94 3.91
C SER A 519 31.17 -35.36 5.33
N ASN A 520 30.35 -36.41 5.44
CA ASN A 520 29.94 -36.99 6.73
C ASN A 520 29.36 -35.96 7.72
N GLY A 521 28.46 -35.09 7.24
CA GLY A 521 27.83 -34.05 8.05
C GLY A 521 26.76 -34.56 9.04
N GLY A 522 26.20 -35.75 8.78
CA GLY A 522 25.34 -36.48 9.72
C GLY A 522 26.09 -37.40 10.68
N PHE A 523 27.42 -37.21 10.78
CA PHE A 523 28.38 -37.92 11.64
C PHE A 523 28.15 -39.44 11.78
N THR A 524 27.70 -40.12 10.73
CA THR A 524 27.22 -41.50 10.85
C THR A 524 28.38 -42.47 11.09
N GLY A 525 28.40 -43.08 12.28
CA GLY A 525 29.39 -44.05 12.72
C GLY A 525 30.74 -43.46 13.14
N ASN A 526 31.07 -42.21 12.78
CA ASN A 526 32.32 -41.53 13.12
C ASN A 526 32.25 -40.03 12.75
N ALA A 527 33.28 -39.26 13.12
CA ALA A 527 33.50 -37.87 12.67
C ALA A 527 34.66 -37.74 11.66
N ASN A 528 34.92 -38.76 10.83
CA ASN A 528 35.97 -38.68 9.81
C ASN A 528 35.64 -37.57 8.80
N GLY A 529 36.68 -36.88 8.32
CA GLY A 529 36.53 -35.71 7.45
C GLY A 529 36.37 -34.39 8.22
N TRP A 530 36.28 -34.43 9.55
CA TRP A 530 36.22 -33.25 10.42
C TRP A 530 37.45 -33.17 11.32
N ALA A 531 38.03 -31.97 11.42
CA ALA A 531 39.03 -31.65 12.42
C ALA A 531 38.32 -31.06 13.64
N LEU A 532 38.14 -31.88 14.68
CA LEU A 532 37.47 -31.48 15.91
C LEU A 532 38.40 -30.61 16.77
N GLY A 533 38.03 -29.36 16.97
CA GLY A 533 38.66 -28.47 17.93
C GLY A 533 38.45 -28.92 19.37
N THR A 534 39.16 -28.30 20.31
CA THR A 534 39.05 -28.59 21.75
C THR A 534 37.58 -28.69 22.17
N GLY A 535 37.24 -29.71 22.96
CA GLY A 535 35.93 -29.94 23.58
C GLY A 535 34.72 -30.14 22.67
N TRP A 536 34.93 -30.32 21.37
CA TRP A 536 34.04 -31.11 20.52
C TRP A 536 34.37 -32.60 20.64
N VAL A 537 33.37 -33.43 20.86
CA VAL A 537 33.54 -34.89 20.96
C VAL A 537 32.51 -35.58 20.08
N TYR A 538 32.96 -36.53 19.27
CA TYR A 538 32.05 -37.43 18.59
C TYR A 538 31.36 -38.37 19.58
N ASN A 539 30.03 -38.40 19.57
CA ASN A 539 29.23 -39.30 20.39
C ASN A 539 27.95 -39.71 19.66
N ASN A 540 27.72 -41.02 19.53
CA ASN A 540 26.50 -41.62 19.00
C ASN A 540 25.94 -40.96 17.72
N ASN A 541 26.74 -40.95 16.65
CA ASN A 541 26.39 -40.34 15.36
C ASN A 541 26.17 -38.81 15.39
N ALA A 542 26.70 -38.10 16.38
CA ALA A 542 26.59 -36.65 16.50
C ALA A 542 27.86 -36.04 17.12
N LEU A 543 27.94 -34.70 17.19
CA LEU A 543 28.99 -33.99 17.93
C LEU A 543 28.43 -33.34 19.19
N ASP A 544 28.99 -33.73 20.34
CA ASP A 544 28.70 -33.13 21.64
C ASP A 544 29.69 -32.02 21.96
N HIS A 545 29.22 -30.99 22.66
CA HIS A 545 30.04 -29.91 23.19
C HIS A 545 29.74 -29.64 24.67
N GLY A 546 30.80 -29.63 25.49
CA GLY A 546 30.71 -29.63 26.96
C GLY A 546 30.82 -28.28 27.67
N GLY A 547 30.68 -27.15 26.98
CA GLY A 547 30.64 -25.82 27.61
C GLY A 547 31.99 -25.18 27.98
N SER A 548 33.13 -25.73 27.53
CA SER A 548 34.47 -25.14 27.71
C SER A 548 34.90 -24.21 26.56
N ILE A 549 35.89 -23.33 26.79
CA ILE A 549 36.44 -22.44 25.76
C ILE A 549 37.18 -23.29 24.72
N ASN A 550 36.68 -23.32 23.49
CA ASN A 550 36.94 -24.42 22.57
C ASN A 550 37.20 -23.95 21.14
N GLY A 551 38.01 -24.72 20.41
CA GLY A 551 38.30 -24.48 18.99
C GLY A 551 37.15 -24.96 18.10
N ASP A 552 37.15 -24.54 16.83
CA ASP A 552 36.10 -24.91 15.88
C ASP A 552 36.21 -26.38 15.44
N ALA A 553 35.07 -27.05 15.24
CA ALA A 553 35.03 -28.27 14.43
C ALA A 553 35.03 -27.84 12.96
N THR A 554 36.04 -28.24 12.18
CA THR A 554 36.24 -27.69 10.82
C THR A 554 36.29 -28.76 9.74
N GLN A 555 35.87 -28.37 8.53
CA GLN A 555 36.00 -29.15 7.32
C GLN A 555 36.26 -28.22 6.14
N THR A 556 37.07 -28.66 5.17
CA THR A 556 37.24 -27.93 3.91
C THR A 556 36.12 -28.28 2.94
N VAL A 557 35.38 -27.28 2.49
CA VAL A 557 34.33 -27.33 1.47
C VAL A 557 34.71 -26.44 0.28
N ALA A 558 34.47 -26.91 -0.94
CA ALA A 558 34.84 -26.17 -2.15
C ALA A 558 33.73 -25.19 -2.57
N VAL A 559 33.74 -23.98 -2.00
CA VAL A 559 32.84 -22.88 -2.41
C VAL A 559 33.54 -21.89 -3.34
N GLN A 560 32.75 -21.13 -4.09
CA GLN A 560 33.21 -20.19 -5.11
C GLN A 560 32.73 -18.78 -4.80
N ASP A 561 33.58 -17.78 -5.05
CA ASP A 561 33.26 -16.37 -4.89
C ASP A 561 32.06 -15.96 -5.77
N GLY A 562 31.13 -15.18 -5.21
CA GLY A 562 29.92 -14.72 -5.90
C GLY A 562 28.80 -15.77 -6.05
N LYS A 563 29.00 -17.00 -5.56
CA LYS A 563 27.95 -18.04 -5.53
C LYS A 563 27.22 -18.05 -4.18
N MET A 564 25.95 -18.45 -4.20
CA MET A 564 25.13 -18.60 -2.99
C MET A 564 25.10 -20.04 -2.49
N TYR A 565 25.14 -20.22 -1.18
CA TYR A 565 25.09 -21.53 -0.55
C TYR A 565 24.10 -21.56 0.60
N LEU A 566 23.31 -22.63 0.66
CA LEU A 566 22.52 -22.99 1.82
C LEU A 566 23.41 -23.73 2.80
N ILE A 567 23.60 -23.16 3.99
CA ILE A 567 24.24 -23.82 5.13
C ILE A 567 23.15 -24.24 6.09
N SER A 568 23.17 -25.50 6.51
CA SER A 568 22.26 -26.01 7.54
C SER A 568 22.98 -26.81 8.62
N ILE A 569 22.43 -26.77 9.82
CA ILE A 569 22.93 -27.47 11.01
C ILE A 569 21.75 -27.79 11.93
N GLU A 570 21.74 -28.97 12.53
CA GLU A 570 20.69 -29.38 13.47
C GLU A 570 21.19 -29.36 14.91
N GLY A 571 20.49 -28.64 15.79
CA GLY A 571 20.65 -28.82 17.24
C GLY A 571 19.80 -30.00 17.71
N VAL A 572 20.42 -31.12 18.04
CA VAL A 572 19.71 -32.33 18.46
C VAL A 572 19.36 -32.27 19.95
N ALA A 573 20.29 -31.81 20.77
CA ALA A 573 20.09 -31.60 22.19
C ALA A 573 20.64 -30.23 22.60
N TYR A 574 19.88 -29.51 23.42
CA TYR A 574 20.24 -28.15 23.83
C TYR A 574 20.14 -28.00 25.34
N THR A 575 21.19 -27.47 25.96
CA THR A 575 21.19 -27.09 27.38
C THR A 575 21.35 -25.58 27.54
N SER A 576 22.36 -24.98 26.90
CA SER A 576 22.64 -23.54 26.99
C SER A 576 23.56 -23.04 25.87
N GLY A 577 23.69 -21.71 25.74
CA GLY A 577 24.64 -21.06 24.82
C GLY A 577 24.17 -21.03 23.37
N ASN A 578 25.08 -20.75 22.43
CA ASN A 578 24.78 -20.62 21.00
C ASN A 578 25.77 -21.38 20.09
N TYR A 579 25.27 -21.94 18.99
CA TYR A 579 26.04 -22.63 17.97
C TYR A 579 25.83 -22.01 16.58
N VAL A 580 26.78 -22.21 15.67
CA VAL A 580 26.71 -21.74 14.28
C VAL A 580 27.56 -22.62 13.36
N ALA A 581 27.12 -22.78 12.11
CA ALA A 581 27.94 -23.27 11.00
C ALA A 581 28.27 -22.06 10.10
N VAL A 582 29.55 -21.75 9.92
CA VAL A 582 30.02 -20.56 9.20
C VAL A 582 31.16 -20.91 8.25
N ILE A 583 31.17 -20.27 7.08
CA ILE A 583 32.35 -20.21 6.21
C ILE A 583 32.86 -18.77 6.30
N PRO A 584 34.13 -18.52 6.69
CA PRO A 584 34.65 -17.16 6.79
C PRO A 584 34.44 -16.38 5.49
N GLY A 585 34.01 -15.11 5.55
CA GLY A 585 33.64 -14.33 4.36
C GLY A 585 32.20 -14.52 3.90
N ILE A 586 31.41 -15.35 4.60
CA ILE A 586 29.95 -15.40 4.53
C ILE A 586 29.38 -14.70 5.77
N GLY A 587 28.20 -14.09 5.67
CA GLY A 587 27.38 -13.73 6.83
C GLY A 587 27.15 -14.94 7.75
N TYR A 588 26.84 -14.72 9.02
CA TYR A 588 26.56 -15.82 9.96
C TYR A 588 25.54 -15.40 10.99
N SER A 589 24.91 -16.39 11.62
CA SER A 589 24.01 -16.11 12.72
C SER A 589 24.04 -17.20 13.77
N TYR A 590 23.87 -16.77 15.00
CA TYR A 590 23.90 -17.64 16.16
C TYR A 590 22.53 -18.28 16.38
N TYR A 591 22.53 -19.58 16.64
CA TYR A 591 21.31 -20.33 16.93
C TYR A 591 21.32 -20.83 18.37
N SER A 592 20.13 -20.91 18.95
CA SER A 592 19.86 -21.56 20.22
C SER A 592 18.69 -22.54 20.08
N GLY A 593 18.53 -23.44 21.04
CA GLY A 593 17.50 -24.46 21.01
C GLY A 593 17.77 -25.61 20.03
N THR A 594 16.80 -26.51 19.92
CA THR A 594 16.84 -27.69 19.05
C THR A 594 16.25 -27.41 17.66
N GLY A 595 16.44 -28.37 16.74
CA GLY A 595 15.89 -28.36 15.38
C GLY A 595 16.88 -27.92 14.31
N VAL A 596 16.48 -28.07 13.04
CA VAL A 596 17.28 -27.67 11.88
C VAL A 596 17.29 -26.15 11.76
N LYS A 597 18.49 -25.59 11.62
CA LYS A 597 18.75 -24.18 11.40
C LYS A 597 19.39 -24.03 10.04
N ARG A 598 18.98 -23.03 9.27
CA ARG A 598 19.47 -22.78 7.91
C ARG A 598 19.85 -21.33 7.72
N MET A 599 20.66 -21.07 6.71
CA MET A 599 20.96 -19.74 6.21
C MET A 599 21.42 -19.83 4.76
N ILE A 600 21.11 -18.79 3.98
CA ILE A 600 21.54 -18.66 2.59
C ILE A 600 22.30 -17.35 2.49
N GLU A 601 23.50 -17.41 1.94
CA GLU A 601 24.34 -16.24 1.78
C GLU A 601 25.27 -16.39 0.58
N THR A 602 25.67 -15.24 0.03
CA THR A 602 26.67 -15.16 -1.05
C THR A 602 28.07 -15.24 -0.46
N VAL A 603 28.91 -16.09 -1.04
CA VAL A 603 30.32 -16.18 -0.67
C VAL A 603 31.07 -14.95 -1.15
N THR A 604 31.78 -14.29 -0.24
CA THR A 604 32.76 -13.25 -0.58
C THR A 604 34.16 -13.69 -0.17
N GLY A 605 35.12 -13.61 -1.10
CA GLY A 605 36.54 -13.85 -0.85
C GLY A 605 37.02 -15.31 -0.94
N GLY A 606 36.30 -16.21 -1.61
CA GLY A 606 36.80 -17.54 -2.01
C GLY A 606 37.25 -18.49 -0.88
N ASN A 607 36.81 -18.27 0.37
CA ASN A 607 37.19 -19.10 1.51
C ASN A 607 36.56 -20.49 1.44
N THR A 608 37.33 -21.54 1.72
CA THR A 608 36.89 -22.94 1.61
C THR A 608 36.73 -23.66 2.95
N GLN A 609 36.87 -22.99 4.09
CA GLN A 609 36.81 -23.66 5.39
C GLN A 609 35.45 -23.47 6.06
N LEU A 610 34.66 -24.54 6.15
CA LEU A 610 33.48 -24.60 7.02
C LEU A 610 33.94 -24.78 8.47
N GLN A 611 33.40 -23.97 9.35
CA GLN A 611 33.65 -23.97 10.78
C GLN A 611 32.32 -24.12 11.51
N VAL A 612 32.20 -25.15 12.32
CA VAL A 612 31.12 -25.30 13.28
C VAL A 612 31.62 -24.84 14.64
N ARG A 613 31.05 -23.72 15.11
CA ARG A 613 31.55 -22.96 16.24
C ARG A 613 30.53 -22.92 17.38
N ALA A 614 31.03 -23.18 18.58
CA ALA A 614 30.38 -22.79 19.82
C ALA A 614 30.80 -21.36 20.15
N TYR A 615 29.86 -20.40 20.18
CA TYR A 615 30.20 -18.98 20.31
C TYR A 615 29.82 -18.40 21.68
N ASN A 616 30.50 -17.32 22.09
CA ASN A 616 30.46 -16.80 23.45
C ASN A 616 30.16 -15.29 23.48
N PHE A 617 28.90 -14.93 23.71
CA PHE A 617 28.50 -13.59 24.21
C PHE A 617 27.68 -13.68 25.50
N THR A 618 26.96 -14.79 25.74
CA THR A 618 26.09 -15.01 26.91
C THR A 618 26.37 -16.31 27.67
N GLY A 619 27.36 -17.11 27.21
CA GLY A 619 27.70 -18.43 27.75
C GLY A 619 28.10 -19.42 26.64
N THR A 620 28.97 -20.36 26.96
CA THR A 620 29.44 -21.39 26.02
C THR A 620 28.33 -22.38 25.66
N PHE A 621 28.23 -22.77 24.39
CA PHE A 621 27.30 -23.81 23.95
C PHE A 621 27.51 -25.12 24.73
N VAL A 622 26.43 -25.67 25.25
CA VAL A 622 26.35 -27.01 25.82
C VAL A 622 25.19 -27.73 25.15
N GLY A 623 25.51 -28.76 24.37
CA GLY A 623 24.54 -29.48 23.57
C GLY A 623 25.17 -30.40 22.54
N THR A 624 24.31 -30.95 21.70
CA THR A 624 24.63 -31.91 20.64
C THR A 624 24.16 -31.36 19.31
N ILE A 625 25.02 -31.43 18.29
CA ILE A 625 24.70 -31.05 16.91
C ILE A 625 24.82 -32.24 15.96
N ASP A 626 24.06 -32.19 14.88
CA ASP A 626 24.10 -33.16 13.78
C ASP A 626 23.73 -32.50 12.45
N ASN A 627 23.72 -33.28 11.37
CA ASN A 627 23.19 -32.93 10.05
C ASN A 627 23.71 -31.59 9.50
N VAL A 628 25.02 -31.39 9.57
CA VAL A 628 25.66 -30.21 8.97
C VAL A 628 25.71 -30.40 7.44
N SER A 629 25.20 -29.44 6.68
CA SER A 629 25.11 -29.53 5.23
C SER A 629 25.40 -28.18 4.57
N VAL A 630 26.05 -28.21 3.41
CA VAL A 630 26.32 -27.04 2.57
C VAL A 630 26.04 -27.41 1.11
N LYS A 631 25.13 -26.69 0.46
CA LYS A 631 24.75 -26.91 -0.95
C LYS A 631 24.69 -25.60 -1.70
N GLU A 632 25.14 -25.59 -2.95
CA GLU A 632 24.95 -24.42 -3.83
C GLU A 632 23.46 -24.27 -4.14
N VAL A 633 22.96 -23.04 -4.00
CA VAL A 633 21.57 -22.70 -4.24
C VAL A 633 21.47 -21.51 -5.19
N LYS A 634 20.35 -21.44 -5.90
CA LYS A 634 19.88 -20.23 -6.58
C LYS A 634 18.64 -19.74 -5.82
N VAL A 635 18.62 -18.50 -5.36
CA VAL A 635 17.41 -17.89 -4.79
C VAL A 635 16.41 -17.61 -5.89
N ASN A 636 15.12 -17.67 -5.56
CA ASN A 636 14.10 -17.30 -6.51
C ASN A 636 14.03 -15.76 -6.56
N PRO A 637 14.10 -15.13 -7.75
CA PRO A 637 13.96 -13.68 -7.86
C PRO A 637 12.58 -13.21 -7.37
N HIS A 638 12.47 -11.94 -6.96
CA HIS A 638 11.16 -11.36 -6.65
C HIS A 638 10.39 -11.13 -7.95
N THR A 639 9.11 -11.47 -7.99
CA THR A 639 8.30 -11.43 -9.22
C THR A 639 7.42 -10.18 -9.28
N PHE A 640 7.56 -9.37 -10.32
CA PHE A 640 6.67 -8.26 -10.66
C PHE A 640 5.68 -8.69 -11.74
N VAL A 641 4.39 -8.49 -11.48
CA VAL A 641 3.31 -8.92 -12.37
C VAL A 641 2.48 -7.72 -12.83
N LYS A 642 2.33 -7.57 -14.15
CA LYS A 642 1.32 -6.67 -14.76
C LYS A 642 0.57 -7.38 -15.88
N SER A 643 -0.76 -7.26 -15.89
CA SER A 643 -1.64 -8.04 -16.77
C SER A 643 -1.56 -7.67 -18.26
N SER A 644 -1.31 -6.40 -18.58
CA SER A 644 -1.19 -5.90 -19.96
C SER A 644 -0.55 -4.51 -19.98
N GLY A 645 -0.07 -4.06 -21.14
CA GLY A 645 0.52 -2.73 -21.34
C GLY A 645 2.03 -2.73 -21.18
N THR A 646 2.59 -1.62 -20.68
CA THR A 646 4.03 -1.43 -20.56
C THR A 646 4.40 -0.88 -19.19
N VAL A 647 5.51 -1.35 -18.62
CA VAL A 647 6.23 -0.74 -17.50
C VAL A 647 7.58 -0.28 -18.01
N SER A 648 7.86 1.01 -17.92
CA SER A 648 9.14 1.58 -18.36
C SER A 648 9.79 2.31 -17.21
N VAL A 649 11.01 1.91 -16.86
CA VAL A 649 11.84 2.55 -15.84
C VAL A 649 13.16 3.01 -16.45
N SER A 650 13.81 3.96 -15.79
CA SER A 650 15.12 4.47 -16.24
C SER A 650 16.03 4.78 -15.06
N TYR A 651 17.34 4.68 -15.28
CA TYR A 651 18.35 4.98 -14.25
C TYR A 651 18.19 4.13 -12.98
N VAL A 652 18.03 2.82 -13.18
CA VAL A 652 17.86 1.83 -12.11
C VAL A 652 19.03 0.85 -12.11
N ASP A 653 19.45 0.40 -10.94
CA ASP A 653 20.30 -0.77 -10.77
C ASP A 653 19.42 -1.94 -10.30
N LEU A 654 19.21 -2.92 -11.20
CA LEU A 654 18.29 -4.03 -11.00
C LEU A 654 19.08 -5.33 -10.78
N THR A 655 18.75 -6.10 -9.75
CA THR A 655 19.32 -7.45 -9.53
C THR A 655 18.29 -8.41 -8.89
N HIS A 656 18.19 -9.64 -9.39
CA HIS A 656 17.29 -10.69 -8.86
C HIS A 656 15.79 -10.35 -8.96
N ASN A 657 15.33 -9.78 -10.09
CA ASN A 657 13.93 -9.43 -10.30
C ASN A 657 13.33 -10.15 -11.52
N HIS A 658 12.27 -10.90 -11.33
CA HIS A 658 11.49 -11.49 -12.42
C HIS A 658 10.37 -10.54 -12.84
N ALA A 659 10.16 -10.31 -14.12
CA ALA A 659 9.01 -9.61 -14.66
C ALA A 659 8.14 -10.56 -15.49
N THR A 660 6.83 -10.55 -15.24
CA THR A 660 5.89 -11.46 -15.91
C THR A 660 4.49 -10.86 -16.05
N GLY A 661 3.59 -11.65 -16.63
CA GLY A 661 2.24 -11.24 -17.00
C GLY A 661 2.11 -10.99 -18.50
N GLY A 662 1.16 -10.16 -18.89
CA GLY A 662 0.91 -9.80 -20.30
C GLY A 662 1.48 -8.43 -20.69
N ALA A 663 2.16 -7.74 -19.78
CA ALA A 663 2.83 -6.47 -20.03
C ALA A 663 4.32 -6.65 -20.42
N ALA A 664 4.87 -5.67 -21.14
CA ALA A 664 6.31 -5.58 -21.39
C ALA A 664 7.00 -4.70 -20.34
N PHE A 665 8.17 -5.12 -19.87
CA PHE A 665 8.94 -4.43 -18.82
C PHE A 665 10.29 -3.96 -19.37
N TYR A 666 10.52 -2.65 -19.38
CA TYR A 666 11.71 -2.01 -19.94
C TYR A 666 12.50 -1.28 -18.87
N ALA A 667 13.83 -1.44 -18.89
CA ALA A 667 14.78 -0.73 -18.05
C ALA A 667 15.82 -0.03 -18.94
N SER A 668 15.59 1.25 -19.24
CA SER A 668 16.48 2.05 -20.09
C SER A 668 17.56 2.75 -19.27
N GLN A 669 18.76 2.96 -19.83
CA GLN A 669 19.85 3.66 -19.12
C GLN A 669 20.10 3.12 -17.69
N SER A 670 19.95 1.80 -17.55
CA SER A 670 19.93 1.07 -16.28
C SER A 670 21.05 0.02 -16.25
N ILE A 671 21.40 -0.43 -15.04
CA ILE A 671 22.41 -1.46 -14.81
C ILE A 671 21.70 -2.80 -14.62
N ASP A 672 22.11 -3.81 -15.41
CA ASP A 672 21.72 -5.20 -15.20
C ASP A 672 22.75 -5.87 -14.28
N GLY A 673 22.41 -5.97 -12.99
CA GLY A 673 23.20 -6.69 -12.00
C GLY A 673 23.09 -8.22 -12.09
N GLY A 674 22.21 -8.73 -12.96
CA GLY A 674 21.98 -10.15 -13.20
C GLY A 674 20.70 -10.70 -12.55
N ASP A 675 20.24 -11.82 -13.12
CA ASP A 675 19.02 -12.54 -12.71
C ASP A 675 17.74 -11.70 -12.76
N ASN A 676 17.61 -10.89 -13.83
CA ASN A 676 16.47 -10.00 -14.07
C ASN A 676 15.55 -10.50 -15.20
N ASP A 677 15.15 -11.77 -15.17
CA ASP A 677 14.41 -12.38 -16.28
C ASP A 677 13.05 -11.72 -16.54
N GLY A 678 12.70 -11.51 -17.82
CA GLY A 678 11.50 -10.79 -18.23
C GLY A 678 11.65 -9.27 -18.33
N TRP A 679 12.72 -8.69 -17.81
CA TRP A 679 13.10 -7.29 -18.05
C TRP A 679 13.89 -7.14 -19.35
N ILE A 680 13.59 -6.08 -20.11
CA ILE A 680 14.30 -5.70 -21.32
C ILE A 680 15.19 -4.50 -21.00
N PHE A 681 16.51 -4.71 -21.04
CA PHE A 681 17.48 -3.64 -20.82
C PHE A 681 17.90 -3.01 -22.15
N ASP A 682 17.53 -1.74 -22.32
CA ASP A 682 18.10 -0.93 -23.39
C ASP A 682 19.42 -0.38 -22.86
N SER A 683 20.50 -1.14 -23.10
CA SER A 683 21.85 -0.66 -22.86
C SER A 683 21.98 0.68 -23.57
N GLY A 684 22.40 1.75 -22.88
CA GLY A 684 22.62 3.08 -23.47
C GLY A 684 23.77 3.13 -24.48
N SER A 685 23.86 2.14 -25.34
CA SER A 685 24.78 1.99 -26.46
C SER A 685 24.02 2.23 -27.76
N ALA A 686 24.75 2.64 -28.79
CA ALA A 686 24.22 2.99 -30.10
C ALA A 686 23.14 2.00 -30.60
N HIS A 687 21.97 2.51 -30.96
CA HIS A 687 20.83 1.73 -31.48
C HIS A 687 21.04 1.41 -32.96
N TRP A 688 21.95 0.48 -33.27
CA TRP A 688 22.31 0.10 -34.64
C TRP A 688 21.18 -0.59 -35.41
N ASP A 689 20.19 -1.13 -34.70
CA ASP A 689 19.01 -1.78 -35.24
C ASP A 689 18.04 -0.82 -35.97
N LYS A 690 18.23 0.51 -35.86
CA LYS A 690 17.32 1.54 -36.42
C LYS A 690 17.66 2.01 -37.84
N VAL A 691 18.65 1.41 -38.51
CA VAL A 691 18.97 1.74 -39.91
C VAL A 691 17.83 1.28 -40.84
N ASN A 692 17.30 2.21 -41.64
CA ASN A 692 16.16 2.02 -42.56
C ASN A 692 14.82 1.70 -41.89
N ASP A 693 14.66 2.03 -40.62
CA ASP A 693 13.36 1.91 -39.95
C ASP A 693 12.38 2.98 -40.48
N VAL A 694 11.14 2.56 -40.77
CA VAL A 694 10.08 3.41 -41.34
C VAL A 694 9.15 4.00 -40.27
N GLU A 695 9.15 3.44 -39.05
CA GLU A 695 8.33 3.91 -37.93
C GLU A 695 9.22 4.18 -36.70
N ALA A 696 8.93 5.26 -35.96
CA ALA A 696 9.52 5.42 -34.64
C ALA A 696 8.82 4.42 -33.72
N ASP A 697 9.53 3.42 -33.21
CA ASP A 697 8.96 2.39 -32.35
C ASP A 697 8.41 3.06 -31.07
N PRO A 698 7.09 3.03 -30.82
CA PRO A 698 6.51 3.68 -29.66
C PRO A 698 6.96 3.09 -28.32
N GLY A 699 7.67 1.94 -28.32
CA GLY A 699 8.04 1.18 -27.14
C GLY A 699 9.48 1.34 -26.64
N ASP A 700 10.40 1.87 -27.44
CA ASP A 700 11.84 1.93 -27.10
C ASP A 700 12.38 3.36 -26.92
N GLY A 701 11.52 4.38 -27.11
CA GLY A 701 11.90 5.78 -26.96
C GLY A 701 12.93 6.27 -27.99
N ASN A 702 13.25 5.47 -29.01
CA ASN A 702 14.28 5.79 -29.98
C ASN A 702 13.67 6.46 -31.22
N ALA A 703 14.29 7.55 -31.62
CA ALA A 703 14.02 8.12 -32.93
C ALA A 703 14.55 7.19 -34.04
N THR A 704 14.01 7.29 -35.26
CA THR A 704 14.30 6.44 -36.45
C THR A 704 15.73 6.55 -37.01
N TYR A 705 16.73 6.81 -36.16
CA TYR A 705 18.10 7.02 -36.56
C TYR A 705 19.08 6.34 -35.61
N VAL A 706 20.19 5.88 -36.16
CA VAL A 706 21.34 5.41 -35.39
C VAL A 706 22.22 6.59 -34.99
N TYR A 707 22.76 6.53 -33.79
CA TYR A 707 23.71 7.52 -33.26
C TYR A 707 24.68 6.85 -32.29
N THR A 708 25.81 7.51 -32.00
CA THR A 708 26.74 7.06 -30.96
C THR A 708 27.29 8.26 -30.20
N SER A 709 27.45 8.10 -28.88
CA SER A 709 28.13 9.07 -28.00
C SER A 709 29.65 8.87 -27.95
N SER A 710 30.17 7.83 -28.62
CA SER A 710 31.59 7.49 -28.66
C SER A 710 32.43 8.55 -29.37
N LEU A 711 33.58 8.92 -28.77
CA LEU A 711 34.59 9.79 -29.39
C LEU A 711 35.47 9.04 -30.41
N THR A 712 35.40 7.71 -30.45
CA THR A 712 36.06 6.84 -31.43
C THR A 712 35.03 6.25 -32.39
N GLU A 713 35.45 5.98 -33.63
CA GLU A 713 34.60 5.38 -34.66
C GLU A 713 34.04 4.04 -34.20
N GLN A 714 32.71 3.99 -34.08
CA GLN A 714 31.94 2.76 -33.95
C GLN A 714 31.29 2.48 -35.29
N LYS A 715 31.17 1.21 -35.66
CA LYS A 715 30.64 0.82 -36.97
C LYS A 715 29.84 -0.46 -36.89
N ASP A 716 28.79 -0.55 -37.72
CA ASP A 716 28.02 -1.78 -37.89
C ASP A 716 27.58 -2.02 -39.36
N ALA A 717 27.47 -3.28 -39.73
CA ALA A 717 27.23 -3.76 -41.08
C ALA A 717 25.95 -4.58 -41.18
N TYR A 718 25.16 -4.30 -42.21
CA TYR A 718 23.83 -4.84 -42.43
C TYR A 718 23.83 -5.70 -43.69
N GLN A 719 23.10 -6.81 -43.62
CA GLN A 719 22.85 -7.66 -44.78
C GLN A 719 21.89 -6.95 -45.75
N LEU A 720 22.18 -7.05 -47.05
CA LEU A 720 21.24 -6.63 -48.09
C LEU A 720 20.28 -7.78 -48.40
N THR A 721 19.04 -7.44 -48.75
CA THR A 721 18.05 -8.45 -49.18
C THR A 721 18.50 -9.10 -50.50
N ASN A 722 18.39 -10.44 -50.54
CA ASN A 722 18.78 -11.27 -51.67
C ASN A 722 18.05 -10.85 -52.97
N HIS A 723 18.76 -10.75 -54.10
CA HIS A 723 18.21 -10.22 -55.36
C HIS A 723 18.32 -11.25 -56.49
N THR A 724 17.59 -12.36 -56.34
CA THR A 724 17.73 -13.56 -57.19
C THR A 724 17.25 -13.45 -58.65
N THR A 725 16.93 -12.26 -59.17
CA THR A 725 16.29 -12.10 -60.50
C THR A 725 17.09 -11.30 -61.52
N GLU A 726 18.22 -10.69 -61.16
CA GLU A 726 18.91 -9.74 -62.04
C GLU A 726 20.07 -10.32 -62.85
N THR A 727 20.20 -9.84 -64.09
CA THR A 727 21.24 -10.30 -65.04
C THR A 727 21.82 -9.13 -65.84
N GLY A 728 23.11 -9.18 -66.16
CA GLY A 728 23.81 -8.12 -66.90
C GLY A 728 25.22 -7.86 -66.37
N THR A 729 25.94 -6.93 -66.99
CA THR A 729 27.29 -6.53 -66.55
C THR A 729 27.21 -5.35 -65.59
N ILE A 730 27.70 -5.53 -64.37
CA ILE A 730 27.77 -4.46 -63.36
C ILE A 730 28.92 -3.50 -63.71
N ASN A 731 28.61 -2.21 -63.74
CA ASN A 731 29.53 -1.13 -64.10
C ASN A 731 30.03 -0.34 -62.88
N LEU A 732 29.16 -0.13 -61.88
CA LEU A 732 29.47 0.69 -60.71
C LEU A 732 28.59 0.26 -59.53
N VAL A 733 29.18 0.16 -58.34
CA VAL A 733 28.45 -0.01 -57.09
C VAL A 733 28.70 1.21 -56.22
N THR A 734 27.64 1.86 -55.77
CA THR A 734 27.69 3.07 -54.95
C THR A 734 26.93 2.88 -53.65
N VAL A 735 27.51 3.26 -52.52
CA VAL A 735 26.84 3.28 -51.21
C VAL A 735 26.45 4.70 -50.86
N HIS A 736 25.25 4.87 -50.32
CA HIS A 736 24.76 6.12 -49.80
C HIS A 736 24.29 5.94 -48.36
N ALA A 737 24.54 6.93 -47.52
CA ALA A 737 23.89 7.09 -46.23
C ALA A 737 23.11 8.42 -46.19
N TRP A 738 22.02 8.42 -45.43
CA TRP A 738 21.17 9.57 -45.19
C TRP A 738 21.34 10.01 -43.74
N GLY A 739 21.95 11.18 -43.52
CA GLY A 739 22.42 11.63 -42.22
C GLY A 739 22.23 13.12 -41.94
N LYS A 740 22.43 13.52 -40.68
CA LYS A 740 22.54 14.92 -40.23
C LYS A 740 23.36 15.04 -38.92
N GLY A 741 23.89 16.23 -38.63
CA GLY A 741 24.65 16.52 -37.40
C GLY A 741 26.05 17.09 -37.67
N ASP A 742 26.86 17.22 -36.60
CA ASP A 742 28.24 17.77 -36.63
C ASP A 742 29.35 16.70 -36.49
N GLY A 743 28.97 15.43 -36.39
CA GLY A 743 29.92 14.32 -36.26
C GLY A 743 30.51 13.84 -37.58
N CYS A 744 31.37 12.82 -37.51
CA CYS A 744 31.95 12.21 -38.69
C CYS A 744 31.26 10.89 -39.01
N ALA A 745 31.00 10.66 -40.30
CA ALA A 745 30.40 9.42 -40.79
C ALA A 745 31.24 8.80 -41.93
N LYS A 746 31.18 7.47 -42.02
CA LYS A 746 31.71 6.65 -43.12
C LYS A 746 30.67 5.65 -43.58
N VAL A 747 30.71 5.32 -44.86
CA VAL A 747 30.04 4.15 -45.42
C VAL A 747 31.07 3.13 -45.83
N TYR A 748 30.70 1.86 -45.76
CA TYR A 748 31.57 0.77 -46.17
C TYR A 748 30.82 -0.39 -46.79
N LEU A 749 31.57 -1.15 -47.58
CA LEU A 749 31.14 -2.40 -48.19
C LEU A 749 31.92 -3.54 -47.56
N ARG A 750 31.23 -4.63 -47.24
CA ARG A 750 31.85 -5.84 -46.69
C ARG A 750 31.44 -7.07 -47.48
N LEU A 751 32.45 -7.80 -47.95
CA LEU A 751 32.32 -9.11 -48.60
C LEU A 751 33.09 -10.13 -47.78
N VAL A 752 32.37 -11.02 -47.07
CA VAL A 752 32.95 -12.09 -46.25
C VAL A 752 33.94 -11.53 -45.19
N THR A 753 35.25 -11.56 -45.45
CA THR A 753 36.31 -11.05 -44.54
C THR A 753 36.97 -9.75 -45.03
N SER A 754 36.65 -9.28 -46.23
CA SER A 754 37.25 -8.08 -46.82
C SER A 754 36.30 -6.89 -46.66
N GLU A 755 36.79 -5.82 -46.02
CA GLU A 755 36.08 -4.56 -45.84
C GLU A 755 36.75 -3.47 -46.68
N TYR A 756 35.94 -2.68 -47.39
CA TYR A 756 36.40 -1.47 -48.05
C TYR A 756 35.64 -0.29 -47.44
N GLY A 757 36.33 0.45 -46.58
CA GLY A 757 35.87 1.72 -46.08
C GLY A 757 36.20 2.81 -47.09
N GLY A 758 35.21 3.63 -47.43
CA GLY A 758 35.53 4.83 -48.19
C GLY A 758 35.91 6.00 -47.29
N SER A 759 35.97 7.17 -47.90
CA SER A 759 36.40 8.43 -47.32
C SER A 759 35.43 8.87 -46.20
N SER A 760 36.00 9.28 -45.07
CA SER A 760 35.23 10.01 -44.05
C SER A 760 34.70 11.31 -44.64
N THR A 761 33.39 11.51 -44.56
CA THR A 761 32.80 12.82 -44.83
C THR A 761 32.44 13.45 -43.49
N SER A 762 33.01 14.61 -43.18
CA SER A 762 32.53 15.45 -42.09
C SER A 762 31.19 16.04 -42.50
N CYS A 763 30.11 15.70 -41.81
CA CYS A 763 28.85 16.42 -41.96
C CYS A 763 28.99 17.65 -41.06
N GLY A 764 29.31 18.80 -41.63
CA GLY A 764 29.45 20.03 -40.85
C GLY A 764 28.11 20.75 -40.78
N GLY A 765 27.54 20.91 -39.59
CA GLY A 765 26.43 21.83 -39.34
C GLY A 765 25.09 21.45 -39.94
N ASP A 766 24.92 20.22 -40.43
CA ASP A 766 23.72 19.83 -41.15
C ASP A 766 22.51 19.80 -40.21
N THR A 767 21.69 20.84 -40.29
CA THR A 767 20.41 20.95 -39.57
C THR A 767 19.28 20.20 -40.27
N ALA A 768 19.47 19.88 -41.55
CA ALA A 768 18.56 19.10 -42.38
C ALA A 768 19.15 17.72 -42.73
N TRP A 769 18.25 16.80 -43.04
CA TRP A 769 18.53 15.42 -43.44
C TRP A 769 19.03 15.39 -44.89
N ASN A 770 20.29 14.99 -45.12
CA ASN A 770 20.95 15.00 -46.43
C ASN A 770 21.67 13.67 -46.74
N ILE A 771 22.08 13.48 -48.01
CA ILE A 771 22.87 12.31 -48.46
C ILE A 771 24.35 12.56 -48.17
N HIS A 772 24.86 11.92 -47.12
CA HIS A 772 26.27 11.93 -46.71
C HIS A 772 26.55 10.72 -45.79
N PRO A 773 27.72 10.06 -45.86
CA PRO A 773 28.72 10.00 -46.94
C PRO A 773 28.28 9.13 -48.14
N GLN A 774 28.99 9.25 -49.27
CA GLN A 774 28.77 8.45 -50.49
C GLN A 774 30.09 7.89 -51.01
N GLU A 775 30.09 6.62 -51.41
CA GLU A 775 31.30 5.95 -51.91
C GLU A 775 31.00 5.05 -53.11
N SER A 776 31.88 5.07 -54.11
CA SER A 776 31.65 4.36 -55.38
C SER A 776 32.86 3.54 -55.80
N THR A 777 32.64 2.31 -56.26
CA THR A 777 33.70 1.43 -56.75
C THR A 777 33.25 0.61 -57.97
N ASN A 778 34.17 0.46 -58.93
CA ASN A 778 34.03 -0.37 -60.13
C ASN A 778 34.57 -1.81 -59.94
N ASN A 779 35.28 -2.06 -58.84
CA ASN A 779 35.89 -3.35 -58.50
C ASN A 779 35.42 -3.84 -57.12
N LYS A 780 35.44 -5.17 -56.90
CA LYS A 780 35.03 -5.73 -55.61
C LYS A 780 36.02 -5.31 -54.50
N PRO A 781 35.54 -4.94 -53.29
CA PRO A 781 36.35 -4.64 -52.11
C PRO A 781 37.55 -5.56 -51.91
N GLY A 782 38.75 -4.99 -51.85
CA GLY A 782 40.00 -5.73 -51.57
C GLY A 782 40.52 -6.61 -52.72
N THR A 783 39.97 -6.49 -53.94
CA THR A 783 40.40 -7.24 -55.12
C THR A 783 40.53 -6.32 -56.35
N PHE A 784 41.12 -6.83 -57.43
CA PHE A 784 41.10 -6.18 -58.74
C PHE A 784 40.00 -6.76 -59.66
N ASP A 785 39.12 -7.60 -59.12
CA ASP A 785 38.07 -8.26 -59.89
C ASP A 785 36.87 -7.32 -60.10
N LEU A 786 36.20 -7.46 -61.24
CA LEU A 786 34.94 -6.76 -61.52
C LEU A 786 33.79 -7.38 -60.72
N TRP A 787 32.76 -6.59 -60.43
CA TRP A 787 31.56 -7.07 -59.75
C TRP A 787 30.80 -8.15 -60.55
N ASP A 788 30.25 -9.12 -59.82
CA ASP A 788 29.28 -10.09 -60.32
C ASP A 788 28.08 -10.14 -59.37
N TRP A 789 26.94 -10.64 -59.85
CA TRP A 789 25.70 -10.67 -59.09
C TRP A 789 25.78 -11.55 -57.84
N ALA A 790 26.55 -12.64 -57.89
CA ALA A 790 26.80 -13.48 -56.72
C ALA A 790 27.53 -12.72 -55.59
N ALA A 791 28.43 -11.80 -55.93
CA ALA A 791 29.05 -10.92 -54.96
C ALA A 791 28.06 -9.88 -54.39
N ILE A 792 27.12 -9.38 -55.20
CA ILE A 792 26.06 -8.47 -54.71
C ILE A 792 25.10 -9.19 -53.75
N ASP A 793 24.75 -10.46 -54.02
CA ASP A 793 23.89 -11.26 -53.14
C ASP A 793 24.51 -11.54 -51.77
N ASN A 794 25.84 -11.51 -51.68
CA ASN A 794 26.58 -11.72 -50.43
C ASN A 794 27.13 -10.42 -49.84
N LEU A 795 26.70 -9.27 -50.36
CA LEU A 795 27.20 -7.96 -49.96
C LEU A 795 26.53 -7.47 -48.68
N GLN A 796 27.36 -7.05 -47.73
CA GLN A 796 26.93 -6.26 -46.59
C GLN A 796 27.26 -4.78 -46.82
N VAL A 797 26.38 -3.90 -46.37
CA VAL A 797 26.58 -2.45 -46.35
C VAL A 797 26.65 -1.98 -44.90
N GLY A 798 27.54 -1.05 -44.57
CA GLY A 798 27.66 -0.57 -43.20
C GLY A 798 27.87 0.93 -43.07
N VAL A 799 27.63 1.41 -41.85
CA VAL A 799 27.87 2.80 -41.47
C VAL A 799 28.79 2.87 -40.25
N GLY A 800 29.76 3.76 -40.30
CA GLY A 800 30.67 4.10 -39.20
C GLY A 800 30.40 5.52 -38.73
N ILE A 801 30.22 5.74 -37.44
CA ILE A 801 29.97 7.05 -36.83
C ILE A 801 30.81 7.26 -35.58
N TYR A 802 31.16 8.51 -35.32
CA TYR A 802 31.64 8.97 -34.01
C TYR A 802 31.28 10.42 -33.76
N LYS A 803 31.20 10.76 -32.48
CA LYS A 803 30.92 12.11 -32.00
C LYS A 803 32.12 13.02 -32.24
N ASN A 804 31.87 14.18 -32.84
CA ASN A 804 32.85 15.26 -32.97
C ASN A 804 32.23 16.57 -32.43
N GLY A 805 32.69 17.03 -31.27
CA GLY A 805 32.12 18.21 -30.61
C GLY A 805 30.87 17.92 -29.76
N ALA A 806 29.94 18.89 -29.70
CA ALA A 806 28.78 18.85 -28.80
C ALA A 806 27.55 18.12 -29.36
N VAL A 807 27.47 17.95 -30.69
CA VAL A 807 26.32 17.34 -31.38
C VAL A 807 26.72 15.98 -31.95
N GLU A 808 25.85 14.98 -31.79
CA GLU A 808 26.07 13.62 -32.30
C GLU A 808 25.70 13.49 -33.78
N MET A 809 26.41 12.64 -34.53
CA MET A 809 26.03 12.26 -35.89
C MET A 809 24.84 11.31 -35.84
N LYS A 810 23.85 11.53 -36.71
CA LYS A 810 22.64 10.71 -36.82
C LYS A 810 22.49 10.19 -38.25
N ILE A 811 22.25 8.89 -38.42
CA ILE A 811 21.99 8.26 -39.72
C ILE A 811 20.66 7.52 -39.66
N THR A 812 19.76 7.77 -40.61
CA THR A 812 18.44 7.12 -40.64
C THR A 812 18.33 6.08 -41.76
N LYS A 813 19.05 6.25 -42.87
CA LYS A 813 19.05 5.30 -43.98
C LYS A 813 20.44 4.98 -44.50
N VAL A 814 20.66 3.76 -44.96
CA VAL A 814 21.82 3.35 -45.78
C VAL A 814 21.34 2.44 -46.91
N TYR A 815 21.88 2.61 -48.11
CA TYR A 815 21.47 1.82 -49.27
C TYR A 815 22.59 1.71 -50.31
N VAL A 816 22.49 0.69 -51.15
CA VAL A 816 23.44 0.42 -52.24
C VAL A 816 22.75 0.60 -53.59
N VAL A 817 23.43 1.30 -54.49
CA VAL A 817 23.00 1.60 -55.84
C VAL A 817 23.93 0.85 -56.80
N VAL A 818 23.39 -0.14 -57.52
CA VAL A 818 24.12 -0.94 -58.51
C VAL A 818 23.77 -0.44 -59.90
N THR A 819 24.76 0.08 -60.63
CA THR A 819 24.61 0.48 -62.04
C THR A 819 25.10 -0.64 -62.94
N TYR A 820 24.26 -1.09 -63.87
CA TYR A 820 24.56 -2.21 -64.78
C TYR A 820 24.05 -1.93 -66.20
N ASN A 821 24.56 -2.69 -67.19
CA ASN A 821 24.21 -2.54 -68.61
C ASN A 821 24.24 -1.07 -69.09
N THR A 822 25.32 -0.35 -68.77
CA THR A 822 25.63 1.05 -69.15
C THR A 822 24.72 2.16 -68.61
N SER A 823 23.48 1.92 -68.17
CA SER A 823 22.61 2.97 -67.59
C SER A 823 21.44 2.47 -66.73
N GLN A 824 21.35 1.18 -66.40
CA GLN A 824 20.29 0.65 -65.51
C GLN A 824 20.73 0.74 -64.06
N THR A 825 19.80 1.00 -63.13
CA THR A 825 20.08 1.17 -61.70
C THR A 825 19.17 0.29 -60.85
N LEU A 826 19.76 -0.39 -59.86
CA LEU A 826 19.08 -1.15 -58.81
C LEU A 826 19.43 -0.56 -57.45
N ILE A 827 18.42 -0.31 -56.60
CA ILE A 827 18.60 0.20 -55.23
C ILE A 827 18.29 -0.92 -54.23
N LEU A 828 19.23 -1.17 -53.32
CA LEU A 828 19.16 -2.23 -52.31
C LEU A 828 19.21 -1.61 -50.90
N TYR A 829 18.26 -2.00 -50.05
CA TYR A 829 18.16 -1.57 -48.66
C TYR A 829 18.41 -2.75 -47.70
N PRO A 830 19.04 -2.54 -46.54
CA PRO A 830 18.88 -3.38 -45.37
C PRO A 830 17.40 -3.71 -45.11
N ASN A 831 17.08 -5.01 -45.01
CA ASN A 831 15.78 -5.56 -44.62
C ASN A 831 14.56 -5.25 -45.54
N GLY A 832 14.73 -4.70 -46.76
CA GLY A 832 13.64 -4.42 -47.71
C GLY A 832 13.80 -5.10 -49.09
N VAL A 833 12.70 -5.34 -49.82
CA VAL A 833 12.74 -5.86 -51.22
C VAL A 833 13.21 -4.74 -52.16
N GLY A 834 14.14 -5.02 -53.08
CA GLY A 834 14.72 -4.01 -53.99
C GLY A 834 13.67 -3.34 -54.88
N ASP A 835 13.75 -2.01 -55.02
CA ASP A 835 12.77 -1.21 -55.75
C ASP A 835 13.37 -0.58 -57.01
N TYR A 836 12.68 -0.74 -58.14
CA TYR A 836 13.12 -0.25 -59.44
C TYR A 836 12.66 1.18 -59.67
N THR A 837 13.58 2.16 -59.70
CA THR A 837 13.22 3.52 -60.09
C THR A 837 14.28 4.19 -60.96
N ASN A 838 13.84 4.74 -62.09
CA ASN A 838 14.59 5.73 -62.88
C ASN A 838 14.86 6.95 -61.99
N ILE A 839 16.14 7.31 -61.84
CA ILE A 839 16.58 8.46 -61.04
C ILE A 839 16.08 9.75 -61.70
N SER A 840 15.02 10.36 -61.14
CA SER A 840 14.82 11.80 -61.26
C SER A 840 15.48 12.48 -60.05
N SER A 841 16.04 13.67 -60.26
CA SER A 841 17.05 14.35 -59.43
C SER A 841 16.63 14.79 -58.02
N GLN A 842 15.56 14.21 -57.45
CA GLN A 842 15.14 14.38 -56.06
C GLN A 842 14.40 13.09 -55.68
N PHE A 843 15.02 12.16 -54.96
CA PHE A 843 14.32 10.99 -54.45
C PHE A 843 13.62 11.28 -53.10
N PRO A 844 12.29 11.12 -53.06
CA PRO A 844 11.50 10.38 -52.06
C PRO A 844 10.96 9.07 -52.72
N PRO A 845 10.63 7.98 -52.00
CA PRO A 845 9.88 7.92 -50.73
C PRO A 845 10.68 7.52 -49.48
#